data_AF-A0A2V6TQE1-F1
#
_entry.id   AF-A0A2V6TQE1-F1
#
_cell.length_a   1.000
_cell.length_b   1.000
_cell.length_c   1.000
_cell.angle_alpha   90.00
_cell.angle_beta   90.00
_cell.angle_gamma   90.00
#
_symmetry.space_group_name_H-M   'P 1'
#
loop_
_entity.id
_entity.type
_entity.pdbx_description
1 polymer ?
#
loop_
_entity_poly.entity_id
_entity_poly.type
_entity_poly.pdbx_seq_one_letter_code
_entity_poly.pdbx_strand_id
1 'polypeptide(L)'
;IASILAILLVIAIEVYPLFKAPSASAAGSYPPAKAAVPARGDSVGVDEYREVGFVVTRTGAIALVALGGQGPMAGATAPGLGGATVTTVAALGKDSLLLGTSDGRALPLSIKFDVAFRDGRRTVTPQSEFGAPVNMDPGKNRAIARLTGAVTGRGPVTIAQVGRTTLAIHSVAEKKSLIGPTGRQESSASLEVPFDGEITALRLDGRGEDLFIGTSRGQLVWYDMRNVQEPRRAGAADAGEAPITALGLLIGDRTLVVGDGQGGVSTWQLVPGLGGGERREDPERDDERHEKQPGDDAFDHRCQRYEGYSEPAWVWQSTGGTDDFEAKLSLTPLVYGTLKGTFYALLFAVPIALLAAVYVSEFMHPAIKNYVKPVVEIMAALPSVVLGFFAGLWLAPVVERVVPGLFLMPFVVALGILAALAGWRAVPATIRGRVRSGTEMLMVLPVVVAGAAVALALGGLVERTLLGGNYRGWLLTVLGLTYDQRNSLVVGIAMGFAVIPIIFTIAEDSLANVPQHLRAGSFALGANRWQTAIRIVLPTASPGIFSAIMIGFGRAVGETMIVLMATGNTPVMDWSIFNGFRALSANIAVELPEAPDGGTLFRVLFLAAFLLFCLTFVVNTVAELVRLKLRQRYRYL
;
A
#
# COMPACT_ATOMS: atom_id res chain seq x y z
N ILE A 1 -4.28 -20.87 -25.21
CA ILE A 1 -2.95 -20.32 -25.60
C ILE A 1 -3.08 -18.92 -26.18
N ALA A 2 -3.86 -18.70 -27.24
CA ALA A 2 -4.08 -17.36 -27.82
C ALA A 2 -4.50 -16.29 -26.80
N SER A 3 -5.45 -16.61 -25.91
CA SER A 3 -5.88 -15.68 -24.84
C SER A 3 -4.76 -15.32 -23.86
N ILE A 4 -3.90 -16.28 -23.51
CA ILE A 4 -2.75 -16.05 -22.61
C ILE A 4 -1.74 -15.14 -23.30
N LEU A 5 -1.43 -15.41 -24.58
CA LEU A 5 -0.54 -14.56 -25.38
C LEU A 5 -1.08 -13.14 -25.55
N ALA A 6 -2.40 -12.99 -25.75
CA ALA A 6 -3.04 -11.69 -25.82
C ALA A 6 -2.93 -10.92 -24.48
N ILE A 7 -3.18 -11.58 -23.35
CA ILE A 7 -3.00 -10.98 -22.02
C ILE A 7 -1.54 -10.54 -21.83
N LEU A 8 -0.58 -11.39 -22.19
CA LEU A 8 0.85 -11.05 -22.09
C LEU A 8 1.25 -9.88 -22.97
N LEU A 9 0.72 -9.82 -24.19
CA LEU A 9 0.96 -8.70 -25.09
C LEU A 9 0.43 -7.40 -24.50
N VAL A 10 -0.79 -7.39 -23.97
CA VAL A 10 -1.37 -6.21 -23.32
C VAL A 10 -0.55 -5.79 -22.11
N ILE A 11 -0.18 -6.73 -21.24
CA ILE A 11 0.67 -6.44 -20.08
C ILE A 11 2.00 -5.83 -20.53
N ALA A 12 2.66 -6.40 -21.54
CA ALA A 12 3.93 -5.89 -22.04
C ALA A 12 3.79 -4.48 -22.64
N ILE A 13 2.70 -4.21 -23.36
CA ILE A 13 2.41 -2.89 -23.95
C ILE A 13 2.22 -1.83 -22.85
N GLU A 14 1.48 -2.13 -21.79
CA GLU A 14 1.23 -1.18 -20.70
C GLU A 14 2.46 -0.93 -19.81
N VAL A 15 3.31 -1.95 -19.65
CA VAL A 15 4.53 -1.88 -18.84
C VAL A 15 5.67 -1.18 -19.58
N TYR A 16 5.81 -1.39 -20.89
CA TYR A 16 6.92 -0.87 -21.69
C TYR A 16 7.17 0.65 -21.56
N PRO A 17 6.14 1.52 -21.50
CA PRO A 17 6.33 2.95 -21.27
C PRO A 17 7.06 3.32 -19.97
N LEU A 18 7.00 2.49 -18.92
CA LEU A 18 7.70 2.75 -17.66
C LEU A 18 9.23 2.72 -17.82
N PHE A 19 9.74 2.04 -18.86
CA PHE A 19 11.18 1.95 -19.13
C PHE A 19 11.68 3.03 -20.09
N LYS A 20 10.82 3.94 -20.54
CA LYS A 20 11.20 5.07 -21.39
C LYS A 20 11.39 6.33 -20.57
N ALA A 21 12.33 7.16 -20.99
CA ALA A 21 12.46 8.52 -20.44
C ALA A 21 11.14 9.30 -20.62
N PRO A 22 10.76 10.13 -19.64
CA PRO A 22 9.56 10.96 -19.76
C PRO A 22 9.71 11.90 -20.96
N SER A 23 8.67 12.00 -21.78
CA SER A 23 8.61 12.93 -22.89
C SER A 23 7.32 13.74 -22.82
N ALA A 24 7.44 15.04 -23.08
CA ALA A 24 6.31 15.95 -23.21
C ALA A 24 6.18 16.36 -24.67
N SER A 25 4.97 16.25 -25.22
CA SER A 25 4.63 16.77 -26.53
C SER A 25 3.38 17.64 -26.40
N ALA A 26 3.32 18.73 -27.15
CA ALA A 26 2.16 19.61 -27.14
C ALA A 26 0.97 18.87 -27.77
N ALA A 27 0.01 18.44 -26.94
CA ALA A 27 -1.17 17.72 -27.40
C ALA A 27 -2.24 18.64 -28.03
N GLY A 28 -2.28 19.91 -27.62
CA GLY A 28 -3.23 20.89 -28.14
C GLY A 28 -3.06 22.26 -27.49
N SER A 29 -3.72 23.27 -28.06
CA SER A 29 -3.81 24.61 -27.49
C SER A 29 -5.28 24.99 -27.34
N TYR A 30 -5.67 25.38 -26.13
CA TYR A 30 -7.01 25.81 -25.82
C TYR A 30 -7.00 27.31 -25.55
N PRO A 31 -7.53 28.15 -26.45
CA PRO A 31 -7.60 29.57 -26.20
C PRO A 31 -8.60 29.82 -25.05
N PRO A 32 -8.26 30.65 -24.04
CA PRO A 32 -9.22 31.08 -23.05
C PRO A 32 -10.39 31.75 -23.77
N ALA A 33 -11.62 31.36 -23.45
CA ALA A 33 -12.82 31.88 -24.09
C ALA A 33 -12.81 33.43 -24.07
N LYS A 34 -12.85 34.05 -25.26
CA LYS A 34 -12.94 35.50 -25.51
C LYS A 34 -12.03 36.40 -24.63
N ALA A 35 -10.85 36.76 -25.13
CA ALA A 35 -10.04 37.90 -24.66
C ALA A 35 -9.81 37.99 -23.14
N ALA A 36 -9.92 36.87 -22.43
CA ALA A 36 -9.85 36.86 -20.98
C ALA A 36 -8.38 36.65 -20.56
N VAL A 37 -7.75 37.71 -20.09
CA VAL A 37 -6.37 37.68 -19.60
C VAL A 37 -6.35 36.88 -18.28
N PRO A 38 -5.55 35.82 -18.16
CA PRO A 38 -5.38 35.10 -16.91
C PRO A 38 -4.93 36.04 -15.79
N ALA A 39 -5.43 35.80 -14.58
CA ALA A 39 -4.88 36.44 -13.40
C ALA A 39 -3.43 35.96 -13.17
N ARG A 40 -2.63 36.72 -12.42
CA ARG A 40 -1.26 36.27 -12.06
C ARG A 40 -1.32 35.16 -11.00
N GLY A 41 -0.23 34.43 -10.83
CA GLY A 41 -0.14 33.32 -9.87
C GLY A 41 -0.77 32.04 -10.41
N ASP A 42 -1.36 31.25 -9.52
CA ASP A 42 -1.86 29.89 -9.79
C ASP A 42 -3.26 29.92 -10.45
N SER A 43 -3.37 30.66 -11.56
CA SER A 43 -4.65 30.92 -12.22
C SER A 43 -5.05 29.85 -13.25
N VAL A 44 -4.18 28.87 -13.51
CA VAL A 44 -4.43 27.79 -14.48
C VAL A 44 -4.23 26.45 -13.78
N GLY A 45 -5.16 25.52 -13.98
CA GLY A 45 -5.04 24.17 -13.45
C GLY A 45 -5.87 23.15 -14.23
N VAL A 46 -5.80 21.91 -13.80
CA VAL A 46 -6.50 20.77 -14.40
C VAL A 46 -7.03 19.87 -13.29
N ASP A 47 -8.16 19.23 -13.54
CA ASP A 47 -8.75 18.23 -12.63
C ASP A 47 -7.88 16.97 -12.51
N GLU A 48 -8.22 16.15 -11.52
CA GLU A 48 -7.49 14.92 -11.19
C GLU A 48 -7.52 13.85 -12.29
N TYR A 49 -8.55 13.84 -13.12
CA TYR A 49 -8.68 12.90 -14.23
C TYR A 49 -8.06 13.42 -15.53
N ARG A 50 -7.53 14.66 -15.52
CA ARG A 50 -6.95 15.34 -16.69
C ARG A 50 -7.95 15.48 -17.85
N GLU A 51 -9.23 15.63 -17.52
CA GLU A 51 -10.35 15.78 -18.46
C GLU A 51 -10.83 17.23 -18.59
N VAL A 52 -10.70 18.05 -17.54
CA VAL A 52 -11.22 19.42 -17.45
C VAL A 52 -10.13 20.36 -16.95
N GLY A 53 -9.74 21.32 -17.80
CA GLY A 53 -8.88 22.43 -17.42
C GLY A 53 -9.69 23.63 -16.94
N PHE A 54 -9.11 24.44 -16.03
CA PHE A 54 -9.69 25.70 -15.59
C PHE A 54 -8.68 26.85 -15.72
N VAL A 55 -9.21 28.04 -16.00
CA VAL A 55 -8.46 29.30 -16.05
C VAL A 55 -9.24 30.39 -15.32
N VAL A 56 -8.62 31.00 -14.31
CA VAL A 56 -9.15 32.15 -13.59
C VAL A 56 -8.66 33.44 -14.23
N THR A 57 -9.60 34.31 -14.60
CA THR A 57 -9.32 35.53 -15.36
C THR A 57 -9.23 36.75 -14.44
N ARG A 58 -8.63 37.85 -14.92
CA ARG A 58 -8.58 39.13 -14.18
C ARG A 58 -9.96 39.73 -13.91
N THR A 59 -10.98 39.37 -14.69
CA THR A 59 -12.36 39.82 -14.47
C THR A 59 -13.08 38.99 -13.40
N GLY A 60 -12.43 37.95 -12.85
CA GLY A 60 -13.02 37.03 -11.89
C GLY A 60 -13.88 35.94 -12.53
N ALA A 61 -13.80 35.73 -13.84
CA ALA A 61 -14.44 34.60 -14.50
C ALA A 61 -13.56 33.36 -14.42
N ILE A 62 -14.17 32.20 -14.22
CA ILE A 62 -13.54 30.89 -14.24
C ILE A 62 -13.90 30.25 -15.58
N ALA A 63 -12.99 30.29 -16.54
CA ALA A 63 -13.16 29.63 -17.82
C ALA A 63 -12.80 28.15 -17.67
N LEU A 64 -13.77 27.27 -17.96
CA LEU A 64 -13.59 25.81 -17.91
C LEU A 64 -13.50 25.26 -19.33
N VAL A 65 -12.64 24.28 -19.56
CA VAL A 65 -12.45 23.67 -20.88
C VAL A 65 -12.31 22.15 -20.75
N ALA A 66 -13.05 21.41 -21.55
CA ALA A 66 -12.87 19.97 -21.65
C ALA A 66 -11.67 19.66 -22.56
N LEU A 67 -10.64 19.03 -21.99
CA LEU A 67 -9.38 18.69 -22.68
C LEU A 67 -9.54 17.54 -23.69
N GLY A 68 -10.68 16.83 -23.67
CA GLY A 68 -11.06 15.78 -24.63
C GLY A 68 -11.74 16.30 -25.91
N GLY A 69 -11.70 17.60 -26.20
CA GLY A 69 -12.21 18.18 -27.45
C GLY A 69 -13.69 18.60 -27.44
N GLN A 70 -14.38 18.56 -26.29
CA GLN A 70 -15.77 19.03 -26.17
C GLN A 70 -15.91 20.56 -26.06
N GLY A 71 -14.80 21.31 -26.13
CA GLY A 71 -14.81 22.77 -26.16
C GLY A 71 -15.00 23.42 -24.78
N PRO A 72 -15.33 24.72 -24.73
CA PRO A 72 -15.51 25.45 -23.48
C PRO A 72 -16.75 24.97 -22.72
N MET A 73 -16.62 24.84 -21.40
CA MET A 73 -17.70 24.47 -20.48
C MET A 73 -18.26 25.72 -19.79
N ALA A 74 -19.45 25.58 -19.20
CA ALA A 74 -20.07 26.65 -18.42
C ALA A 74 -19.21 26.98 -17.19
N GLY A 75 -18.60 28.16 -17.20
CA GLY A 75 -17.83 28.72 -16.10
C GLY A 75 -18.70 29.38 -15.03
N ALA A 76 -18.06 29.76 -13.92
CA ALA A 76 -18.65 30.62 -12.91
C ALA A 76 -17.93 31.98 -12.88
N THR A 77 -18.58 33.00 -12.32
CA THR A 77 -17.96 34.32 -12.11
C THR A 77 -18.02 34.65 -10.63
N ALA A 78 -16.90 35.16 -10.09
CA ALA A 78 -16.78 35.52 -8.68
C ALA A 78 -17.85 36.55 -8.28
N PRO A 79 -18.73 36.22 -7.32
CA PRO A 79 -19.78 37.12 -6.87
C PRO A 79 -19.19 38.29 -6.07
N GLY A 80 -19.85 39.46 -6.14
CA GLY A 80 -19.55 40.58 -5.24
C GLY A 80 -18.26 41.36 -5.55
N LEU A 81 -17.65 41.20 -6.72
CA LEU A 81 -16.47 41.97 -7.12
C LEU A 81 -16.72 43.47 -7.25
N GLY A 82 -17.96 43.92 -7.55
CA GLY A 82 -18.32 45.35 -7.52
C GLY A 82 -17.49 46.26 -8.43
N GLY A 83 -16.86 45.70 -9.48
CA GLY A 83 -15.93 46.41 -10.38
C GLY A 83 -14.45 46.23 -10.04
N ALA A 84 -14.11 45.60 -8.92
CA ALA A 84 -12.74 45.21 -8.61
C ALA A 84 -12.25 44.10 -9.56
N THR A 85 -10.93 44.06 -9.80
CA THR A 85 -10.29 43.04 -10.66
C THR A 85 -9.47 42.07 -9.82
N VAL A 86 -9.35 40.83 -10.29
CA VAL A 86 -8.49 39.82 -9.67
C VAL A 86 -7.04 40.11 -10.08
N THR A 87 -6.21 40.42 -9.09
CA THR A 87 -4.80 40.78 -9.29
C THR A 87 -3.89 39.55 -9.25
N THR A 88 -4.20 38.58 -8.38
CA THR A 88 -3.41 37.35 -8.18
C THR A 88 -4.31 36.20 -7.72
N VAL A 89 -3.88 34.98 -8.01
CA VAL A 89 -4.50 33.72 -7.53
C VAL A 89 -3.44 32.91 -6.81
N ALA A 90 -3.81 32.27 -5.71
CA ALA A 90 -2.94 31.36 -4.96
C ALA A 90 -3.65 30.03 -4.75
N ALA A 91 -2.96 28.92 -5.05
CA ALA A 91 -3.46 27.59 -4.76
C ALA A 91 -3.23 27.24 -3.29
N LEU A 92 -4.32 26.91 -2.59
CA LEU A 92 -4.35 26.43 -1.22
C LEU A 92 -4.31 24.90 -1.11
N GLY A 93 -4.37 24.20 -2.25
CA GLY A 93 -4.50 22.77 -2.39
C GLY A 93 -5.06 22.42 -3.78
N LYS A 94 -5.53 21.18 -3.97
CA LYS A 94 -6.01 20.65 -5.25
C LYS A 94 -7.25 21.38 -5.79
N ASP A 95 -8.24 21.59 -4.92
CA ASP A 95 -9.56 22.09 -5.28
C ASP A 95 -9.88 23.44 -4.65
N SER A 96 -8.90 24.11 -4.03
CA SER A 96 -9.07 25.34 -3.27
C SER A 96 -8.09 26.40 -3.74
N LEU A 97 -8.63 27.53 -4.16
CA LEU A 97 -7.93 28.71 -4.63
C LEU A 97 -8.31 29.91 -3.77
N LEU A 98 -7.41 30.88 -3.68
CA LEU A 98 -7.70 32.21 -3.18
C LEU A 98 -7.52 33.23 -4.28
N LEU A 99 -8.52 34.11 -4.43
CA LEU A 99 -8.49 35.22 -5.38
C LEU A 99 -8.18 36.51 -4.62
N GLY A 100 -7.06 37.16 -4.93
CA GLY A 100 -6.74 38.48 -4.43
C GLY A 100 -7.28 39.56 -5.38
N THR A 101 -7.90 40.61 -4.82
CA THR A 101 -8.53 41.67 -5.61
C THR A 101 -7.77 43.01 -5.52
N SER A 102 -8.08 43.89 -6.46
CA SER A 102 -7.54 45.26 -6.53
C SER A 102 -8.01 46.17 -5.39
N ASP A 103 -9.03 45.79 -4.63
CA ASP A 103 -9.58 46.55 -3.49
C ASP A 103 -9.26 45.93 -2.12
N GLY A 104 -8.29 45.01 -2.06
CA GLY A 104 -7.78 44.47 -0.79
C GLY A 104 -8.54 43.27 -0.23
N ARG A 105 -9.44 42.66 -1.00
CA ARG A 105 -10.22 41.48 -0.58
C ARG A 105 -9.56 40.19 -1.06
N ALA A 106 -9.58 39.18 -0.21
CA ALA A 106 -9.25 37.79 -0.55
C ALA A 106 -10.55 36.99 -0.60
N LEU A 107 -10.85 36.36 -1.74
CA LEU A 107 -12.05 35.56 -1.96
C LEU A 107 -11.66 34.08 -2.10
N PRO A 108 -12.04 33.22 -1.14
CA PRO A 108 -11.89 31.77 -1.29
C PRO A 108 -12.76 31.23 -2.42
N LEU A 109 -12.20 30.33 -3.21
CA LEU A 109 -12.86 29.63 -4.30
C LEU A 109 -12.56 28.15 -4.18
N SER A 110 -13.57 27.30 -4.13
CA SER A 110 -13.42 25.86 -4.26
C SER A 110 -13.99 25.40 -5.61
N ILE A 111 -13.22 24.60 -6.35
CA ILE A 111 -13.67 23.99 -7.60
C ILE A 111 -13.74 22.48 -7.36
N LYS A 112 -14.94 21.94 -7.21
CA LYS A 112 -15.17 20.49 -7.05
C LYS A 112 -15.46 19.86 -8.40
N PHE A 113 -14.98 18.65 -8.63
CA PHE A 113 -15.20 17.91 -9.86
C PHE A 113 -16.02 16.65 -9.58
N ASP A 114 -17.35 16.74 -9.74
CA ASP A 114 -18.22 15.60 -9.46
C ASP A 114 -18.16 14.56 -10.58
N VAL A 115 -17.97 13.30 -10.19
CA VAL A 115 -17.85 12.18 -11.12
C VAL A 115 -19.16 11.40 -11.19
N ALA A 116 -19.71 11.27 -12.40
CA ALA A 116 -20.85 10.39 -12.67
C ALA A 116 -20.52 9.38 -13.77
N PHE A 117 -21.08 8.17 -13.66
CA PHE A 117 -21.02 7.17 -14.73
C PHE A 117 -22.36 7.11 -15.44
N ARG A 118 -22.41 7.51 -16.72
CA ARG A 118 -23.59 7.38 -17.58
C ARG A 118 -23.20 6.60 -18.83
N ASP A 119 -24.01 5.61 -19.20
CA ASP A 119 -23.80 4.75 -20.39
C ASP A 119 -22.40 4.11 -20.45
N GLY A 120 -21.85 3.72 -19.29
CA GLY A 120 -20.52 3.11 -19.19
C GLY A 120 -19.35 4.08 -19.40
N ARG A 121 -19.60 5.40 -19.47
CA ARG A 121 -18.57 6.44 -19.54
C ARG A 121 -18.58 7.34 -18.32
N ARG A 122 -17.39 7.65 -17.82
CA ARG A 122 -17.16 8.67 -16.79
C ARG A 122 -17.48 10.05 -17.38
N THR A 123 -18.19 10.87 -16.62
CA THR A 123 -18.49 12.27 -16.94
C THR A 123 -18.13 13.10 -15.72
N VAL A 124 -17.24 14.07 -15.88
CA VAL A 124 -16.81 14.98 -14.83
C VAL A 124 -17.58 16.31 -14.94
N THR A 125 -18.26 16.71 -13.87
CA THR A 125 -19.02 17.97 -13.82
C THR A 125 -18.38 18.93 -12.81
N PRO A 126 -17.76 20.02 -13.26
CA PRO A 126 -17.17 21.01 -12.37
C PRO A 126 -18.23 21.85 -11.67
N GLN A 127 -18.07 22.07 -10.36
CA GLN A 127 -18.86 22.99 -9.55
C GLN A 127 -17.95 24.00 -8.86
N SER A 128 -18.24 25.29 -9.02
CA SER A 128 -17.47 26.37 -8.37
C SER A 128 -18.26 26.95 -7.20
N GLU A 129 -17.69 26.84 -5.99
CA GLU A 129 -18.22 27.39 -4.75
C GLU A 129 -17.35 28.56 -4.29
N PHE A 130 -17.95 29.73 -4.09
CA PHE A 130 -17.25 30.91 -3.57
C PHE A 130 -17.52 31.08 -2.08
N GLY A 131 -16.47 31.27 -1.30
CA GLY A 131 -16.54 31.62 0.11
C GLY A 131 -16.88 33.10 0.33
N ALA A 132 -17.03 33.50 1.59
CA ALA A 132 -17.19 34.91 1.93
C ALA A 132 -15.88 35.69 1.70
N PRO A 133 -15.91 36.90 1.11
CA PRO A 133 -14.72 37.72 0.92
C PRO A 133 -14.18 38.20 2.27
N VAL A 134 -12.86 38.09 2.45
CA VAL A 134 -12.13 38.56 3.63
C VAL A 134 -11.40 39.86 3.25
N ASN A 135 -11.56 40.92 4.05
CA ASN A 135 -10.78 42.15 3.84
C ASN A 135 -9.41 42.01 4.52
N MET A 136 -8.34 42.01 3.73
CA MET A 136 -6.98 41.81 4.22
C MET A 136 -6.37 43.10 4.80
N ASP A 137 -6.85 44.30 4.42
CA ASP A 137 -6.34 45.58 4.94
C ASP A 137 -7.49 46.52 5.33
N PRO A 138 -8.18 46.22 6.46
CA PRO A 138 -9.33 46.99 6.91
C PRO A 138 -8.98 48.48 7.07
N GLY A 139 -9.68 49.34 6.32
CA GLY A 139 -9.54 50.80 6.39
C GLY A 139 -8.62 51.44 5.36
N LYS A 140 -7.75 50.69 4.68
CA LYS A 140 -6.90 51.19 3.58
C LYS A 140 -7.25 50.60 2.21
N ASN A 141 -7.82 49.38 2.17
CA ASN A 141 -8.31 48.71 0.94
C ASN A 141 -7.29 48.74 -0.22
N ARG A 142 -6.00 48.58 0.10
CA ARG A 142 -4.92 48.58 -0.89
C ARG A 142 -4.94 47.28 -1.70
N ALA A 143 -4.59 47.37 -2.98
CA ALA A 143 -4.57 46.22 -3.89
C ALA A 143 -3.63 45.11 -3.39
N ILE A 144 -4.08 43.85 -3.50
CA ILE A 144 -3.26 42.68 -3.16
C ILE A 144 -2.29 42.43 -4.32
N ALA A 145 -0.99 42.53 -4.07
CA ALA A 145 0.03 42.31 -5.10
C ALA A 145 0.35 40.81 -5.29
N ARG A 146 0.42 40.07 -4.18
CA ARG A 146 0.70 38.63 -4.10
C ARG A 146 -0.09 38.04 -2.94
N LEU A 147 -0.39 36.75 -3.04
CA LEU A 147 -1.23 36.05 -2.09
C LEU A 147 -0.67 34.65 -1.88
N THR A 148 -0.75 34.16 -0.65
CA THR A 148 -0.51 32.77 -0.31
C THR A 148 -1.39 32.41 0.88
N GLY A 149 -1.58 31.11 1.14
CA GLY A 149 -2.29 30.66 2.32
C GLY A 149 -2.25 29.15 2.45
N ALA A 150 -2.89 28.64 3.50
CA ALA A 150 -3.01 27.23 3.77
C ALA A 150 -4.31 26.94 4.52
N VAL A 151 -4.92 25.78 4.26
CA VAL A 151 -6.04 25.26 5.05
C VAL A 151 -5.48 24.33 6.12
N THR A 152 -5.29 24.85 7.33
CA THR A 152 -4.64 24.10 8.42
C THR A 152 -5.66 23.40 9.32
N GLY A 153 -5.22 22.46 10.15
CA GLY A 153 -6.06 21.82 11.17
C GLY A 153 -6.59 22.78 12.26
N ARG A 154 -6.01 23.98 12.38
CA ARG A 154 -6.50 25.05 13.29
C ARG A 154 -7.48 26.01 12.59
N GLY A 155 -7.62 25.88 11.27
CA GLY A 155 -8.40 26.73 10.39
C GLY A 155 -7.52 27.44 9.33
N PRO A 156 -8.13 28.13 8.36
CA PRO A 156 -7.42 28.73 7.24
C PRO A 156 -6.54 29.91 7.66
N VAL A 157 -5.36 30.00 7.07
CA VAL A 157 -4.43 31.13 7.19
C VAL A 157 -4.23 31.71 5.80
N THR A 158 -4.37 33.03 5.68
CA THR A 158 -4.23 33.79 4.44
C THR A 158 -3.23 34.92 4.64
N ILE A 159 -2.30 35.07 3.71
CA ILE A 159 -1.25 36.08 3.76
C ILE A 159 -1.22 36.83 2.43
N ALA A 160 -1.47 38.13 2.48
CA ALA A 160 -1.53 39.01 1.33
C ALA A 160 -0.42 40.06 1.41
N GLN A 161 0.30 40.26 0.31
CA GLN A 161 1.17 41.42 0.17
C GLN A 161 0.35 42.66 -0.17
N VAL A 162 0.40 43.64 0.72
CA VAL A 162 -0.37 44.88 0.60
C VAL A 162 0.57 46.08 0.64
N GLY A 163 0.87 46.65 -0.53
CA GLY A 163 1.93 47.65 -0.69
C GLY A 163 3.29 47.03 -1.04
N ARG A 164 4.40 47.74 -0.78
CA ARG A 164 5.76 47.28 -1.16
C ARG A 164 6.32 46.21 -0.21
N THR A 165 6.23 46.41 1.10
CA THR A 165 6.92 45.60 2.12
C THR A 165 6.01 45.06 3.23
N THR A 166 4.72 45.42 3.22
CA THR A 166 3.78 44.98 4.26
C THR A 166 3.05 43.70 3.83
N LEU A 167 3.06 42.70 4.70
CA LEU A 167 2.25 41.49 4.60
C LEU A 167 1.09 41.58 5.60
N ALA A 168 -0.13 41.53 5.09
CA ALA A 168 -1.33 41.37 5.90
C ALA A 168 -1.62 39.89 6.10
N ILE A 169 -1.80 39.48 7.34
CA ILE A 169 -2.01 38.10 7.74
C ILE A 169 -3.40 38.00 8.37
N HIS A 170 -4.21 37.08 7.89
CA HIS A 170 -5.53 36.79 8.42
C HIS A 170 -5.63 35.29 8.73
N SER A 171 -6.02 34.94 9.95
CA SER A 171 -6.26 33.56 10.35
C SER A 171 -7.60 33.40 11.03
N VAL A 172 -8.22 32.24 10.81
CA VAL A 172 -9.47 31.86 11.45
C VAL A 172 -9.18 30.66 12.33
N ALA A 173 -9.34 30.81 13.65
CA ALA A 173 -9.24 29.73 14.60
C ALA A 173 -10.63 29.19 14.95
N GLU A 174 -10.87 27.91 14.71
CA GLU A 174 -12.09 27.24 15.17
C GLU A 174 -11.89 26.64 16.56
N LYS A 175 -12.59 27.19 17.56
CA LYS A 175 -12.60 26.64 18.91
C LYS A 175 -13.76 25.65 19.04
N LYS A 176 -13.45 24.35 18.92
CA LYS A 176 -14.41 23.28 19.20
C LYS A 176 -14.74 23.24 20.68
N SER A 177 -15.95 23.66 21.02
CA SER A 177 -16.51 23.54 22.37
C SER A 177 -16.90 22.08 22.65
N LEU A 178 -16.60 21.57 23.85
CA LEU A 178 -16.99 20.22 24.28
C LEU A 178 -18.51 20.06 24.39
N ILE A 179 -19.22 21.15 24.68
CA ILE A 179 -20.68 21.25 24.71
C ILE A 179 -21.06 22.67 24.23
N GLY A 180 -21.81 22.80 23.13
CA GLY A 180 -22.25 24.08 22.54
C GLY A 180 -21.76 24.33 21.10
N PRO A 181 -22.23 25.39 20.43
CA PRO A 181 -21.79 25.71 19.06
C PRO A 181 -20.29 26.05 19.02
N THR A 182 -19.63 25.71 17.92
CA THR A 182 -18.23 26.02 17.67
C THR A 182 -18.02 27.53 17.61
N GLY A 183 -17.03 28.04 18.37
CA GLY A 183 -16.67 29.46 18.35
C GLY A 183 -15.67 29.73 17.23
N ARG A 184 -15.98 30.65 16.31
CA ARG A 184 -15.05 31.13 15.29
C ARG A 184 -14.35 32.38 15.81
N GLN A 185 -13.03 32.35 15.94
CA GLN A 185 -12.23 33.51 16.32
C GLN A 185 -11.38 33.92 15.12
N GLU A 186 -11.64 35.10 14.57
CA GLU A 186 -10.85 35.68 13.49
C GLU A 186 -9.75 36.56 14.08
N SER A 187 -8.57 36.52 13.47
CA SER A 187 -7.43 37.29 13.93
C SER A 187 -6.68 37.87 12.74
N SER A 188 -6.35 39.15 12.84
CA SER A 188 -5.64 39.89 11.80
C SER A 188 -4.34 40.46 12.37
N ALA A 189 -3.24 40.24 11.67
CA ALA A 189 -1.92 40.77 12.00
C ALA A 189 -1.29 41.40 10.77
N SER A 190 -0.32 42.28 10.97
CA SER A 190 0.47 42.88 9.90
C SER A 190 1.95 42.72 10.20
N LEU A 191 2.70 42.24 9.22
CA LEU A 191 4.14 42.07 9.29
C LEU A 191 4.81 43.04 8.30
N GLU A 192 5.65 43.93 8.79
CA GLU A 192 6.58 44.66 7.93
C GLU A 192 7.85 43.84 7.78
N VAL A 193 8.23 43.53 6.55
CA VAL A 193 9.40 42.69 6.27
C VAL A 193 10.59 43.61 5.95
N PRO A 194 11.62 43.69 6.82
CA PRO A 194 12.76 44.58 6.61
C PRO A 194 13.82 43.90 5.73
N PHE A 195 13.83 44.20 4.43
CA PHE A 195 14.90 43.76 3.54
C PHE A 195 15.14 44.74 2.40
N ASP A 196 16.30 44.61 1.75
CA ASP A 196 16.81 45.53 0.74
C ASP A 196 16.44 45.01 -0.67
N GLY A 197 15.19 45.25 -1.10
CA GLY A 197 14.64 44.77 -2.38
C GLY A 197 13.10 44.77 -2.43
N GLU A 198 12.49 44.19 -3.47
CA GLU A 198 11.04 43.97 -3.57
C GLU A 198 10.69 42.49 -3.36
N ILE A 199 9.52 42.20 -2.74
CA ILE A 199 8.99 40.83 -2.67
C ILE A 199 8.63 40.40 -4.09
N THR A 200 9.18 39.29 -4.55
CA THR A 200 8.93 38.74 -5.89
C THR A 200 8.16 37.44 -5.89
N ALA A 201 8.22 36.64 -4.81
CA ALA A 201 7.46 35.41 -4.62
C ALA A 201 7.09 35.21 -3.14
N LEU A 202 5.97 34.54 -2.88
CA LEU A 202 5.48 34.19 -1.54
C LEU A 202 4.92 32.77 -1.55
N ARG A 203 5.29 31.95 -0.57
CA ARG A 203 4.72 30.62 -0.38
C ARG A 203 4.58 30.29 1.11
N LEU A 204 3.44 29.75 1.49
CA LEU A 204 3.18 29.23 2.84
C LEU A 204 3.09 27.71 2.73
N ASP A 205 3.65 27.00 3.71
CA ASP A 205 3.48 25.55 3.82
C ASP A 205 2.02 25.18 4.13
N GLY A 206 1.60 23.96 3.79
CA GLY A 206 0.24 23.46 4.03
C GLY A 206 -0.12 23.37 5.51
N ARG A 207 0.87 23.38 6.41
CA ARG A 207 0.64 23.43 7.87
C ARG A 207 0.45 24.85 8.41
N GLY A 208 0.81 25.88 7.64
CA GLY A 208 0.80 27.27 8.06
C GLY A 208 1.83 27.59 9.14
N GLU A 209 2.92 26.85 9.21
CA GLU A 209 4.01 27.02 10.18
C GLU A 209 5.18 27.82 9.62
N ASP A 210 5.47 27.74 8.32
CA ASP A 210 6.65 28.34 7.70
C ASP A 210 6.25 29.15 6.45
N LEU A 211 6.51 30.47 6.48
CA LEU A 211 6.29 31.38 5.35
C LEU A 211 7.61 31.69 4.66
N PHE A 212 7.70 31.39 3.36
CA PHE A 212 8.84 31.66 2.51
C PHE A 212 8.60 32.88 1.61
N ILE A 213 9.61 33.74 1.53
CA ILE A 213 9.60 35.01 0.80
C ILE A 213 10.81 35.07 -0.11
N GLY A 214 10.55 35.17 -1.42
CA GLY A 214 11.58 35.40 -2.43
C GLY A 214 11.71 36.88 -2.76
N THR A 215 12.93 37.36 -2.97
CA THR A 215 13.20 38.78 -3.24
C THR A 215 13.79 39.02 -4.63
N SER A 216 13.73 40.29 -5.06
CA SER A 216 14.29 40.75 -6.33
C SER A 216 15.82 40.66 -6.42
N ARG A 217 16.53 40.46 -5.31
CA ARG A 217 18.00 40.31 -5.28
C ARG A 217 18.46 38.85 -5.16
N GLY A 218 17.54 37.89 -5.29
CA GLY A 218 17.88 36.47 -5.17
C GLY A 218 17.96 35.94 -3.74
N GLN A 219 17.58 36.75 -2.75
CA GLN A 219 17.54 36.33 -1.35
C GLN A 219 16.21 35.65 -1.02
N LEU A 220 16.29 34.49 -0.36
CA LEU A 220 15.20 33.75 0.24
C LEU A 220 15.15 34.07 1.75
N VAL A 221 13.98 34.44 2.26
CA VAL A 221 13.76 34.75 3.67
C VAL A 221 12.58 33.96 4.17
N TRP A 222 12.66 33.37 5.36
CA TRP A 222 11.53 32.65 5.93
C TRP A 222 11.20 33.09 7.36
N TYR A 223 9.90 32.98 7.67
CA TYR A 223 9.30 33.36 8.94
C TYR A 223 8.59 32.17 9.57
N ASP A 224 8.79 32.02 10.87
CA ASP A 224 8.02 31.12 11.72
C ASP A 224 6.65 31.73 12.01
N MET A 225 5.62 31.05 11.53
CA MET A 225 4.21 31.40 11.58
C MET A 225 3.42 30.58 12.62
N ARG A 226 4.09 29.73 13.43
CA ARG A 226 3.41 28.93 14.48
C ARG A 226 2.62 29.80 15.45
N ASN A 227 3.06 31.02 15.69
CA ASN A 227 2.29 32.10 16.29
C ASN A 227 1.98 33.20 15.26
N VAL A 228 0.84 33.08 14.59
CA VAL A 228 0.42 33.96 13.49
C VAL A 228 0.30 35.44 13.90
N GLN A 229 0.09 35.72 15.19
CA GLN A 229 -0.03 37.10 15.70
C GLN A 229 1.33 37.77 15.93
N GLU A 230 2.38 36.98 16.11
CA GLU A 230 3.74 37.48 16.32
C GLU A 230 4.71 36.66 15.45
N PRO A 231 4.69 36.85 14.12
CA PRO A 231 5.60 36.14 13.22
C PRO A 231 7.05 36.47 13.54
N ARG A 232 7.91 35.46 13.62
CA ARG A 232 9.33 35.66 13.90
C ARG A 232 10.16 35.30 12.69
N ARG A 233 11.11 36.15 12.33
CA ARG A 233 12.07 35.84 11.27
C ARG A 233 12.93 34.65 11.71
N ALA A 234 12.83 33.54 11.00
CA ALA A 234 13.55 32.32 11.32
C ALA A 234 14.92 32.28 10.65
N GLY A 235 15.04 32.81 9.43
CA GLY A 235 16.33 32.93 8.76
C GLY A 235 16.27 33.61 7.40
N ALA A 236 17.41 33.65 6.72
CA ALA A 236 17.54 34.07 5.33
C ALA A 236 18.78 33.43 4.70
N ALA A 237 18.70 33.15 3.41
CA ALA A 237 19.77 32.59 2.59
C ALA A 237 19.78 33.27 1.22
N ASP A 238 20.96 33.38 0.61
CA ASP A 238 21.08 33.88 -0.76
C ASP A 238 20.97 32.69 -1.72
N ALA A 239 19.88 32.64 -2.49
CA ALA A 239 19.59 31.54 -3.40
C ALA A 239 20.22 31.73 -4.80
N GLY A 240 20.74 32.92 -5.08
CA GLY A 240 21.43 33.28 -6.31
C GLY A 240 21.56 34.79 -6.48
N GLU A 241 22.14 35.24 -7.58
CA GLU A 241 22.24 36.68 -7.92
C GLU A 241 21.02 37.19 -8.71
N ALA A 242 20.19 36.27 -9.23
CA ALA A 242 19.01 36.58 -10.02
C ALA A 242 17.74 36.69 -9.14
N PRO A 243 16.73 37.51 -9.52
CA PRO A 243 15.47 37.61 -8.79
C PRO A 243 14.77 36.26 -8.64
N ILE A 244 14.28 35.92 -7.45
CA ILE A 244 13.44 34.72 -7.25
C ILE A 244 12.07 34.99 -7.87
N THR A 245 11.66 34.23 -8.88
CA THR A 245 10.38 34.44 -9.58
C THR A 245 9.30 33.45 -9.18
N ALA A 246 9.68 32.26 -8.71
CA ALA A 246 8.77 31.22 -8.28
C ALA A 246 9.24 30.55 -7.00
N LEU A 247 8.31 30.27 -6.10
CA LEU A 247 8.50 29.43 -4.94
C LEU A 247 7.44 28.34 -4.96
N GLY A 248 7.89 27.11 -5.09
CA GLY A 248 7.05 25.92 -4.99
C GLY A 248 7.48 25.10 -3.80
N LEU A 249 6.54 24.41 -3.16
CA LEU A 249 6.89 23.35 -2.22
C LEU A 249 6.68 22.03 -2.94
N LEU A 250 7.68 21.15 -2.85
CA LEU A 250 7.48 19.75 -3.22
C LEU A 250 6.56 19.10 -2.20
N ILE A 251 6.04 17.95 -2.61
CA ILE A 251 5.05 17.21 -1.86
C ILE A 251 5.58 16.89 -0.46
N GLY A 252 4.83 17.29 0.59
CA GLY A 252 5.24 17.17 2.00
C GLY A 252 5.58 18.50 2.66
N ASP A 253 5.71 19.58 1.87
CA ASP A 253 6.02 20.95 2.31
C ASP A 253 7.37 21.12 3.03
N ARG A 254 8.35 20.25 2.77
CA ARG A 254 9.68 20.32 3.42
C ARG A 254 10.81 20.68 2.48
N THR A 255 10.64 20.42 1.18
CA THR A 255 11.59 20.82 0.14
C THR A 255 11.01 21.97 -0.67
N LEU A 256 11.67 23.11 -0.59
CA LEU A 256 11.34 24.31 -1.30
C LEU A 256 12.07 24.32 -2.66
N VAL A 257 11.30 24.48 -3.73
CA VAL A 257 11.81 24.74 -5.07
C VAL A 257 11.84 26.25 -5.28
N VAL A 258 13.02 26.76 -5.57
CA VAL A 258 13.27 28.17 -5.86
C VAL A 258 13.61 28.31 -7.34
N GLY A 259 12.72 28.98 -8.07
CA GLY A 259 12.95 29.35 -9.47
C GLY A 259 13.44 30.79 -9.57
N ASP A 260 14.49 31.03 -10.35
CA ASP A 260 15.05 32.36 -10.57
C ASP A 260 14.61 32.99 -11.91
N GLY A 261 14.94 34.26 -12.11
CA GLY A 261 14.59 35.03 -13.32
C GLY A 261 15.39 34.67 -14.58
N GLN A 262 16.44 33.85 -14.47
CA GLN A 262 17.23 33.34 -15.59
C GLN A 262 16.78 31.93 -16.02
N GLY A 263 15.78 31.36 -15.33
CA GLY A 263 15.28 30.01 -15.58
C GLY A 263 16.04 28.92 -14.80
N GLY A 264 16.93 29.30 -13.89
CA GLY A 264 17.53 28.37 -12.93
C GLY A 264 16.50 27.89 -11.90
N VAL A 265 16.62 26.63 -11.51
CA VAL A 265 15.81 26.00 -10.48
C VAL A 265 16.74 25.37 -9.46
N SER A 266 16.54 25.68 -8.19
CA SER A 266 17.29 25.10 -7.08
C SER A 266 16.31 24.51 -6.05
N THR A 267 16.73 23.45 -5.36
CA THR A 267 15.97 22.81 -4.31
C THR A 267 16.64 23.06 -2.96
N TRP A 268 15.83 23.43 -1.98
CA TRP A 268 16.26 23.83 -0.64
C TRP A 268 15.50 22.97 0.37
N GLN A 269 16.20 22.42 1.34
CA GLN A 269 15.58 21.60 2.37
C GLN A 269 15.87 22.17 3.76
N LEU A 270 14.84 22.22 4.59
CA LEU A 270 14.96 22.67 5.96
C LEU A 270 15.59 21.58 6.83
N VAL A 271 16.85 21.77 7.23
CA VAL A 271 17.58 20.83 8.09
C VAL A 271 17.35 21.20 9.57
N PRO A 272 16.89 20.26 10.42
CA PRO A 272 16.85 20.48 11.85
C PRO A 272 18.28 20.67 12.37
N GLY A 273 18.60 21.81 12.98
CA GLY A 273 19.94 22.03 13.54
C GLY A 273 20.25 21.03 14.66
N LEU A 274 21.52 20.63 14.75
CA LEU A 274 22.09 19.64 15.68
C LEU A 274 21.93 19.98 17.18
N GLY A 275 21.23 21.05 17.53
CA GLY A 275 20.97 21.50 18.90
C GLY A 275 19.56 22.07 19.05
N GLY A 276 18.54 21.24 18.89
CA GLY A 276 17.21 21.37 19.53
C GLY A 276 16.45 22.71 19.49
N GLY A 277 16.85 23.71 18.68
CA GLY A 277 16.28 25.06 18.77
C GLY A 277 16.43 25.95 17.55
N GLU A 278 17.51 25.85 16.78
CA GLU A 278 17.71 26.66 15.57
C GLU A 278 17.71 25.77 14.32
N ARG A 279 16.75 26.00 13.42
CA ARG A 279 16.71 25.38 12.08
C ARG A 279 17.51 26.27 11.11
N ARG A 280 18.39 25.69 10.31
CA ARG A 280 19.12 26.37 9.23
C ARG A 280 18.81 25.68 7.90
N GLU A 281 18.72 26.45 6.83
CA GLU A 281 18.72 25.92 5.46
C GLU A 281 20.17 25.87 4.98
N ASP A 282 20.61 24.71 4.48
CA ASP A 282 21.90 24.57 3.79
C ASP A 282 21.61 24.45 2.28
N PRO A 283 22.30 25.22 1.42
CA PRO A 283 22.23 25.02 -0.02
C PRO A 283 22.85 23.68 -0.38
N GLU A 284 22.07 22.78 -0.98
CA GLU A 284 22.63 21.64 -1.69
C GLU A 284 23.16 22.15 -3.03
N ARG A 285 24.42 22.56 -3.03
CA ARG A 285 25.12 22.94 -4.26
C ARG A 285 25.58 21.63 -4.91
N ASP A 286 24.90 21.22 -5.97
CA ASP A 286 25.40 20.22 -6.93
C ASP A 286 26.66 20.79 -7.61
N ASP A 287 27.78 20.81 -6.88
CA ASP A 287 29.12 21.14 -7.36
C ASP A 287 29.86 19.86 -7.82
N GLU A 288 29.11 18.83 -8.24
CA GLU A 288 29.64 17.88 -9.21
C GLU A 288 29.35 18.47 -10.59
N ARG A 289 30.41 18.93 -11.27
CA ARG A 289 30.43 18.93 -12.74
C ARG A 289 30.24 17.49 -13.20
N HIS A 290 29.02 16.99 -13.13
CA HIS A 290 28.60 16.00 -14.06
C HIS A 290 28.47 16.72 -15.38
N GLU A 291 29.49 16.53 -16.21
CA GLU A 291 29.27 16.40 -17.63
C GLU A 291 28.23 15.27 -17.82
N LYS A 292 26.95 15.57 -17.56
CA LYS A 292 25.83 14.66 -17.81
C LYS A 292 25.65 14.65 -19.31
N GLN A 293 26.36 13.72 -19.93
CA GLN A 293 25.96 13.16 -21.19
C GLN A 293 24.50 12.69 -21.04
N PRO A 294 23.58 13.04 -21.96
CA PRO A 294 22.19 12.63 -21.85
C PRO A 294 22.09 11.13 -22.11
N GLY A 295 22.09 10.35 -21.03
CA GLY A 295 21.96 8.90 -21.04
C GLY A 295 22.44 8.34 -19.71
N ASP A 296 21.67 7.42 -19.13
CA ASP A 296 22.01 6.61 -17.95
C ASP A 296 21.76 7.20 -16.55
N ASP A 297 20.61 7.85 -16.33
CA ASP A 297 19.95 7.77 -15.01
C ASP A 297 18.82 6.73 -15.11
N ALA A 298 19.22 5.46 -15.26
CA ALA A 298 18.34 4.31 -15.15
C ALA A 298 17.96 4.11 -13.67
N PHE A 299 16.65 4.11 -13.40
CA PHE A 299 15.99 3.62 -12.17
C PHE A 299 16.92 3.00 -11.12
N ASP A 300 17.42 3.81 -10.19
CA ASP A 300 18.20 3.31 -9.06
C ASP A 300 17.25 2.56 -8.10
N HIS A 301 17.32 1.23 -8.11
CA HIS A 301 16.52 0.32 -7.28
C HIS A 301 16.94 0.33 -5.79
N ARG A 302 17.44 1.44 -5.25
CA ARG A 302 17.81 1.57 -3.83
C ARG A 302 16.63 2.09 -3.01
N CYS A 303 16.57 1.63 -1.76
CA CYS A 303 15.56 2.05 -0.79
C CYS A 303 15.61 3.57 -0.62
N GLN A 304 14.50 4.28 -0.86
CA GLN A 304 14.44 5.73 -0.75
C GLN A 304 14.00 6.16 0.65
N ARG A 305 14.61 7.23 1.16
CA ARG A 305 14.22 7.83 2.43
C ARG A 305 13.02 8.73 2.21
N TYR A 306 11.84 8.21 2.51
CA TYR A 306 10.62 8.99 2.51
C TYR A 306 10.58 9.98 3.68
N GLU A 307 10.02 11.17 3.45
CA GLU A 307 9.89 12.17 4.49
C GLU A 307 9.05 11.67 5.68
N GLY A 308 9.51 11.95 6.91
CA GLY A 308 8.88 11.49 8.15
C GLY A 308 9.32 10.10 8.62
N TYR A 309 10.08 9.35 7.81
CA TYR A 309 10.70 8.09 8.22
C TYR A 309 12.10 8.34 8.76
N SER A 310 12.45 7.67 9.86
CA SER A 310 13.79 7.73 10.46
C SER A 310 14.86 7.13 9.54
N GLU A 311 14.46 6.21 8.65
CA GLU A 311 15.32 5.46 7.76
C GLU A 311 14.67 5.22 6.39
N PRO A 312 15.46 4.95 5.33
CA PRO A 312 14.94 4.50 4.05
C PRO A 312 14.08 3.24 4.22
N ALA A 313 12.85 3.28 3.68
CA ALA A 313 11.92 2.17 3.79
C ALA A 313 11.24 1.88 2.44
N TRP A 314 10.99 0.60 2.14
CA TRP A 314 10.14 0.25 1.01
C TRP A 314 8.68 0.36 1.45
N VAL A 315 7.93 1.26 0.81
CA VAL A 315 6.54 1.55 1.19
C VAL A 315 5.65 1.42 -0.04
N TRP A 316 4.52 0.73 0.14
CA TRP A 316 3.39 0.82 -0.78
C TRP A 316 2.31 1.67 -0.11
N GLN A 317 1.85 2.72 -0.78
CA GLN A 317 0.74 3.53 -0.34
C GLN A 317 -0.37 3.47 -1.39
N SER A 318 -1.56 3.06 -0.95
CA SER A 318 -2.77 3.13 -1.77
C SER A 318 -3.05 4.59 -2.07
N THR A 319 -3.01 4.96 -3.34
CA THR A 319 -3.43 6.28 -3.80
C THR A 319 -4.95 6.28 -3.93
N GLY A 320 -5.65 6.86 -2.96
CA GLY A 320 -7.06 7.20 -3.15
C GLY A 320 -7.14 8.51 -3.91
N GLY A 321 -7.25 8.49 -5.24
CA GLY A 321 -7.59 9.64 -6.11
C GLY A 321 -6.72 10.92 -6.05
N THR A 322 -5.86 11.10 -5.06
CA THR A 322 -5.11 12.33 -4.80
C THR A 322 -3.62 12.05 -4.81
N ASP A 323 -2.92 12.66 -5.76
CA ASP A 323 -1.44 12.71 -5.88
C ASP A 323 -0.80 13.68 -4.86
N ASP A 324 -1.54 14.11 -3.83
CA ASP A 324 -1.15 15.13 -2.85
C ASP A 324 -0.08 14.63 -1.86
N PHE A 325 0.32 13.35 -1.95
CA PHE A 325 1.41 12.75 -1.19
C PHE A 325 2.37 12.05 -2.15
N GLU A 326 3.68 12.12 -1.87
CA GLU A 326 4.71 11.48 -2.69
C GLU A 326 4.28 10.04 -3.01
N ALA A 327 4.14 9.69 -4.28
CA ALA A 327 3.59 8.40 -4.67
C ALA A 327 4.53 7.26 -4.25
N LYS A 328 4.23 6.59 -3.13
CA LYS A 328 5.02 5.48 -2.60
C LYS A 328 4.58 4.17 -3.25
N LEU A 329 5.06 3.89 -4.45
CA LEU A 329 4.69 2.72 -5.24
C LEU A 329 5.79 1.64 -5.25
N SER A 330 6.26 1.23 -4.08
CA SER A 330 7.25 0.15 -4.00
C SER A 330 6.62 -1.23 -4.19
N LEU A 331 7.06 -1.98 -5.21
CA LEU A 331 6.63 -3.37 -5.40
C LEU A 331 7.27 -4.33 -4.38
N THR A 332 8.31 -3.92 -3.67
CA THR A 332 9.07 -4.76 -2.74
C THR A 332 8.21 -5.32 -1.59
N PRO A 333 7.40 -4.53 -0.86
CA PRO A 333 6.50 -5.05 0.16
C PRO A 333 5.44 -6.01 -0.40
N LEU A 334 5.00 -5.81 -1.65
CA LEU A 334 4.01 -6.67 -2.29
C LEU A 334 4.59 -8.04 -2.68
N VAL A 335 5.78 -8.05 -3.26
CA VAL A 335 6.54 -9.28 -3.55
C VAL A 335 6.83 -10.00 -2.24
N TYR A 336 7.32 -9.27 -1.24
CA TYR A 336 7.60 -9.80 0.09
C TYR A 336 6.36 -10.44 0.73
N GLY A 337 5.22 -9.74 0.74
CA GLY A 337 3.96 -10.27 1.26
C GLY A 337 3.48 -11.51 0.52
N THR A 338 3.62 -11.54 -0.81
CA THR A 338 3.28 -12.73 -1.64
C THR A 338 4.11 -13.95 -1.23
N LEU A 339 5.41 -13.77 -1.03
CA LEU A 339 6.31 -14.83 -0.57
C LEU A 339 6.02 -15.25 0.88
N LYS A 340 5.79 -14.28 1.79
CA LYS A 340 5.43 -14.51 3.18
C LYS A 340 4.17 -15.37 3.31
N GLY A 341 3.10 -14.99 2.62
CA GLY A 341 1.84 -15.72 2.62
C GLY A 341 1.99 -17.14 2.08
N THR A 342 2.67 -17.27 0.94
CA THR A 342 2.96 -18.58 0.32
C THR A 342 3.76 -19.49 1.25
N PHE A 343 4.78 -18.94 1.90
CA PHE A 343 5.62 -19.67 2.84
C PHE A 343 4.79 -20.24 4.01
N TYR A 344 4.00 -19.41 4.69
CA TYR A 344 3.19 -19.87 5.81
C TYR A 344 2.08 -20.85 5.41
N ALA A 345 1.47 -20.65 4.24
CA ALA A 345 0.50 -21.59 3.70
C ALA A 345 1.11 -22.97 3.45
N LEU A 346 2.30 -23.02 2.84
CA LEU A 346 2.98 -24.28 2.54
C LEU A 346 3.59 -24.94 3.78
N LEU A 347 4.07 -24.15 4.74
CA LEU A 347 4.53 -24.66 6.03
C LEU A 347 3.44 -25.48 6.73
N PHE A 348 2.18 -25.08 6.59
CA PHE A 348 1.03 -25.82 7.10
C PHE A 348 0.59 -26.94 6.14
N ALA A 349 0.40 -26.64 4.86
CA ALA A 349 -0.19 -27.56 3.90
C ALA A 349 0.72 -28.75 3.55
N VAL A 350 2.01 -28.52 3.32
CA VAL A 350 2.93 -29.56 2.80
C VAL A 350 3.09 -30.71 3.78
N PRO A 351 3.40 -30.50 5.08
CA PRO A 351 3.54 -31.62 6.01
C PRO A 351 2.23 -32.42 6.15
N ILE A 352 1.10 -31.72 6.27
CA ILE A 352 -0.21 -32.36 6.47
C ILE A 352 -0.59 -33.16 5.22
N ALA A 353 -0.53 -32.57 4.04
CA ALA A 353 -0.94 -33.20 2.80
C ALA A 353 -0.05 -34.41 2.44
N LEU A 354 1.26 -34.29 2.59
CA LEU A 354 2.19 -35.38 2.24
C LEU A 354 2.11 -36.54 3.24
N LEU A 355 2.08 -36.25 4.54
CA LEU A 355 1.95 -37.31 5.55
C LEU A 355 0.59 -38.00 5.43
N ALA A 356 -0.48 -37.26 5.14
CA ALA A 356 -1.79 -37.84 4.84
C ALA A 356 -1.74 -38.71 3.57
N ALA A 357 -1.11 -38.25 2.49
CA ALA A 357 -0.99 -39.02 1.24
C ALA A 357 -0.21 -40.32 1.44
N VAL A 358 0.92 -40.28 2.16
CA VAL A 358 1.69 -41.48 2.53
C VAL A 358 0.87 -42.43 3.39
N TYR A 359 0.15 -41.91 4.39
CA TYR A 359 -0.70 -42.74 5.25
C TYR A 359 -1.84 -43.41 4.48
N VAL A 360 -2.55 -42.64 3.65
CA VAL A 360 -3.67 -43.13 2.83
C VAL A 360 -3.21 -44.15 1.79
N SER A 361 -2.06 -43.92 1.14
CA SER A 361 -1.55 -44.85 0.13
C SER A 361 -1.01 -46.15 0.75
N GLU A 362 -0.23 -46.05 1.83
CA GLU A 362 0.57 -47.19 2.29
C GLU A 362 0.05 -47.91 3.54
N PHE A 363 -0.77 -47.28 4.37
CA PHE A 363 -1.16 -47.80 5.69
C PHE A 363 -2.67 -47.99 5.86
N MET A 364 -3.49 -47.14 5.24
CA MET A 364 -4.93 -47.12 5.42
C MET A 364 -5.65 -48.34 4.83
N HIS A 365 -6.70 -48.81 5.51
CA HIS A 365 -7.55 -49.87 5.00
C HIS A 365 -8.35 -49.40 3.75
N PRO A 366 -8.48 -50.21 2.68
CA PRO A 366 -9.12 -49.80 1.42
C PRO A 366 -10.52 -49.20 1.57
N ALA A 367 -11.35 -49.75 2.46
CA ALA A 367 -12.69 -49.23 2.74
C ALA A 367 -12.69 -47.79 3.26
N ILE A 368 -11.72 -47.41 4.10
CA ILE A 368 -11.61 -46.04 4.64
C ILE A 368 -11.03 -45.12 3.57
N LYS A 369 -10.01 -45.59 2.83
CA LYS A 369 -9.42 -44.86 1.70
C LYS A 369 -10.47 -44.41 0.67
N ASN A 370 -11.41 -45.30 0.33
CA ASN A 370 -12.51 -45.01 -0.60
C ASN A 370 -13.45 -43.89 -0.13
N TYR A 371 -13.41 -43.52 1.16
CA TYR A 371 -14.16 -42.38 1.70
C TYR A 371 -13.27 -41.13 1.84
N VAL A 372 -12.05 -41.28 2.38
CA VAL A 372 -11.16 -40.15 2.66
C VAL A 372 -10.76 -39.41 1.37
N LYS A 373 -10.41 -40.14 0.29
CA LYS A 373 -9.96 -39.51 -0.95
C LYS A 373 -11.03 -38.61 -1.58
N PRO A 374 -12.29 -39.07 -1.81
CA PRO A 374 -13.35 -38.19 -2.29
C PRO A 374 -13.64 -37.00 -1.37
N VAL A 375 -13.58 -37.17 -0.05
CA VAL A 375 -13.80 -36.06 0.89
C VAL A 375 -12.74 -34.97 0.71
N VAL A 376 -11.46 -35.35 0.59
CA VAL A 376 -10.39 -34.39 0.35
C VAL A 376 -10.53 -33.72 -1.02
N GLU A 377 -10.94 -34.45 -2.06
CA GLU A 377 -11.19 -33.86 -3.38
C GLU A 377 -12.36 -32.86 -3.36
N ILE A 378 -13.44 -33.17 -2.62
CA ILE A 378 -14.57 -32.25 -2.41
C ILE A 378 -14.15 -30.99 -1.66
N MET A 379 -13.18 -31.08 -0.74
CA MET A 379 -12.65 -29.88 -0.06
C MET A 379 -12.05 -28.87 -1.05
N ALA A 380 -11.54 -29.31 -2.21
CA ALA A 380 -11.00 -28.42 -3.25
C ALA A 380 -12.10 -27.61 -3.96
N ALA A 381 -13.36 -28.02 -3.87
CA ALA A 381 -14.48 -27.34 -4.52
C ALA A 381 -14.98 -26.09 -3.76
N LEU A 382 -14.49 -25.87 -2.53
CA LEU A 382 -14.89 -24.72 -1.73
C LEU A 382 -14.42 -23.40 -2.39
N PRO A 383 -15.32 -22.42 -2.61
CA PRO A 383 -14.93 -21.14 -3.18
C PRO A 383 -13.95 -20.39 -2.28
N SER A 384 -12.85 -19.88 -2.85
CA SER A 384 -11.81 -19.17 -2.08
C SER A 384 -12.32 -17.90 -1.41
N VAL A 385 -13.31 -17.22 -2.01
CA VAL A 385 -13.98 -16.05 -1.40
C VAL A 385 -14.68 -16.42 -0.09
N VAL A 386 -15.37 -17.57 -0.06
CA VAL A 386 -16.06 -18.06 1.14
C VAL A 386 -15.06 -18.40 2.24
N LEU A 387 -13.95 -19.06 1.87
CA LEU A 387 -12.86 -19.35 2.79
C LEU A 387 -12.19 -18.07 3.32
N GLY A 388 -11.99 -17.06 2.47
CA GLY A 388 -11.43 -15.77 2.87
C GLY A 388 -12.33 -15.01 3.83
N PHE A 389 -13.63 -14.97 3.56
CA PHE A 389 -14.62 -14.35 4.45
C PHE A 389 -14.67 -15.06 5.82
N PHE A 390 -14.72 -16.40 5.81
CA PHE A 390 -14.66 -17.21 7.03
C PHE A 390 -13.36 -16.98 7.79
N ALA A 391 -12.23 -16.88 7.09
CA ALA A 391 -10.93 -16.63 7.68
C ALA A 391 -10.88 -15.25 8.38
N GLY A 392 -11.34 -14.20 7.70
CA GLY A 392 -11.28 -12.83 8.21
C GLY A 392 -12.30 -12.50 9.31
N LEU A 393 -13.50 -13.08 9.26
CA LEU A 393 -14.58 -12.72 10.20
C LEU A 393 -14.81 -13.70 11.33
N TRP A 394 -14.47 -14.97 11.15
CA TRP A 394 -14.66 -16.00 12.18
C TRP A 394 -13.34 -16.59 12.67
N LEU A 395 -12.45 -17.01 11.76
CA LEU A 395 -11.21 -17.68 12.15
C LEU A 395 -10.27 -16.71 12.87
N ALA A 396 -10.05 -15.51 12.34
CA ALA A 396 -9.20 -14.48 12.93
C ALA A 396 -9.54 -14.17 14.40
N PRO A 397 -10.80 -13.80 14.77
CA PRO A 397 -11.17 -13.58 16.17
C PRO A 397 -11.08 -14.84 17.04
N VAL A 398 -11.33 -16.02 16.48
CA VAL A 398 -11.21 -17.28 17.23
C VAL A 398 -9.74 -17.58 17.54
N VAL A 399 -8.87 -17.49 16.54
CA VAL A 399 -7.42 -17.74 16.67
C VAL A 399 -6.81 -16.77 17.67
N GLU A 400 -7.16 -15.48 17.62
CA GLU A 400 -6.72 -14.46 18.58
C GLU A 400 -6.97 -14.88 20.04
N ARG A 401 -8.12 -15.49 20.34
CA ARG A 401 -8.44 -15.91 21.72
C ARG A 401 -7.67 -17.13 22.20
N VAL A 402 -7.11 -17.92 21.28
CA VAL A 402 -6.55 -19.24 21.60
C VAL A 402 -5.10 -19.41 21.19
N VAL A 403 -4.40 -18.32 20.83
CA VAL A 403 -3.00 -18.36 20.37
C VAL A 403 -2.09 -19.18 21.30
N PRO A 404 -2.07 -18.97 22.63
CA PRO A 404 -1.22 -19.78 23.52
C PRO A 404 -1.54 -21.28 23.44
N GLY A 405 -2.83 -21.63 23.41
CA GLY A 405 -3.28 -23.01 23.28
C GLY A 405 -2.94 -23.64 21.93
N LEU A 406 -2.97 -22.86 20.85
CA LEU A 406 -2.59 -23.31 19.50
C LEU A 406 -1.11 -23.71 19.44
N PHE A 407 -0.21 -22.96 20.07
CA PHE A 407 1.22 -23.31 20.12
C PHE A 407 1.51 -24.52 21.03
N LEU A 408 0.67 -24.76 22.05
CA LEU A 408 0.76 -25.96 22.88
C LEU A 408 0.22 -27.22 22.18
N MET A 409 -0.66 -27.03 21.19
CA MET A 409 -1.39 -28.11 20.54
C MET A 409 -0.50 -29.24 20.00
N PRO A 410 0.61 -28.99 19.27
CA PRO A 410 1.45 -30.08 18.77
C PRO A 410 2.05 -30.93 19.89
N PHE A 411 2.44 -30.32 21.01
CA PHE A 411 3.04 -31.01 22.15
C PHE A 411 2.02 -31.83 22.93
N VAL A 412 0.86 -31.23 23.24
CA VAL A 412 -0.21 -31.89 23.98
C VAL A 412 -0.81 -33.03 23.19
N VAL A 413 -1.03 -32.85 21.88
CA VAL A 413 -1.51 -33.92 20.99
C VAL A 413 -0.48 -35.02 20.88
N ALA A 414 0.81 -34.72 20.70
CA ALA A 414 1.86 -35.74 20.65
C ALA A 414 1.93 -36.55 21.96
N LEU A 415 1.87 -35.88 23.11
CA LEU A 415 1.84 -36.55 24.42
C LEU A 415 0.58 -37.40 24.59
N GLY A 416 -0.58 -36.89 24.17
CA GLY A 416 -1.85 -37.61 24.17
C GLY A 416 -1.80 -38.88 23.32
N ILE A 417 -1.20 -38.80 22.13
CA ILE A 417 -0.98 -39.96 21.26
C ILE A 417 -0.06 -40.98 21.94
N LEU A 418 1.06 -40.55 22.53
CA LEU A 418 1.97 -41.44 23.24
C LEU A 418 1.28 -42.12 24.44
N ALA A 419 0.48 -41.38 25.20
CA ALA A 419 -0.31 -41.92 26.31
C ALA A 419 -1.36 -42.92 25.82
N ALA A 420 -2.06 -42.61 24.73
CA ALA A 420 -3.03 -43.51 24.11
C ALA A 420 -2.37 -44.79 23.59
N LEU A 421 -1.17 -44.69 22.99
CA LEU A 421 -0.39 -45.85 22.55
C LEU A 421 0.08 -46.71 23.74
N ALA A 422 0.51 -46.09 24.83
CA ALA A 422 0.87 -46.80 26.06
C ALA A 422 -0.35 -47.50 26.69
N GLY A 423 -1.50 -46.82 26.72
CA GLY A 423 -2.78 -47.40 27.14
C GLY A 423 -3.20 -48.57 26.25
N TRP A 424 -3.06 -48.43 24.94
CA TRP A 424 -3.37 -49.48 23.97
C TRP A 424 -2.52 -50.74 24.18
N ARG A 425 -1.26 -50.58 24.58
CA ARG A 425 -0.38 -51.70 24.95
C ARG A 425 -0.87 -52.48 26.17
N ALA A 426 -1.57 -51.84 27.11
CA ALA A 426 -2.16 -52.47 28.28
C ALA A 426 -3.50 -53.18 28.00
N VAL A 427 -4.17 -52.88 26.88
CA VAL A 427 -5.45 -53.53 26.51
C VAL A 427 -5.24 -55.03 26.20
N PRO A 428 -6.06 -55.94 26.76
CA PRO A 428 -5.98 -57.38 26.51
C PRO A 428 -6.03 -57.76 25.03
N ALA A 429 -5.28 -58.79 24.63
CA ALA A 429 -5.16 -59.23 23.24
C ALA A 429 -6.51 -59.61 22.58
N THR A 430 -7.48 -60.06 23.37
CA THR A 430 -8.86 -60.37 22.93
C THR A 430 -9.61 -59.18 22.38
N ILE A 431 -9.39 -57.98 22.94
CA ILE A 431 -10.02 -56.74 22.48
C ILE A 431 -9.22 -56.17 21.31
N ARG A 432 -7.89 -56.24 21.38
CA ARG A 432 -6.98 -55.77 20.31
C ARG A 432 -7.22 -56.50 18.99
N GLY A 433 -7.51 -57.80 19.04
CA GLY A 433 -7.79 -58.62 17.85
C GLY A 433 -9.09 -58.29 17.11
N ARG A 434 -10.01 -57.52 17.72
CA ARG A 434 -11.25 -57.07 17.04
C ARG A 434 -11.00 -55.90 16.08
N VAL A 435 -9.87 -55.22 16.19
CA VAL A 435 -9.52 -54.06 15.37
C VAL A 435 -8.88 -54.52 14.07
N ARG A 436 -9.46 -54.11 12.94
CA ARG A 436 -8.89 -54.41 11.62
C ARG A 436 -7.62 -53.59 11.41
N SER A 437 -6.58 -54.23 10.88
CA SER A 437 -5.34 -53.55 10.48
C SER A 437 -5.64 -52.45 9.44
N GLY A 438 -5.08 -51.26 9.63
CA GLY A 438 -5.33 -50.09 8.77
C GLY A 438 -6.52 -49.22 9.20
N THR A 439 -7.16 -49.50 10.34
CA THR A 439 -8.24 -48.67 10.93
C THR A 439 -7.78 -47.83 12.13
N GLU A 440 -6.47 -47.83 12.43
CA GLU A 440 -5.88 -47.20 13.60
C GLU A 440 -6.12 -45.68 13.65
N MET A 441 -6.26 -45.02 12.49
CA MET A 441 -6.59 -43.59 12.42
C MET A 441 -7.92 -43.24 13.08
N LEU A 442 -8.92 -44.14 13.05
CA LEU A 442 -10.20 -43.91 13.73
C LEU A 442 -10.06 -43.93 15.25
N MET A 443 -9.03 -44.60 15.78
CA MET A 443 -8.73 -44.64 17.21
C MET A 443 -7.87 -43.45 17.65
N VAL A 444 -6.96 -43.00 16.79
CA VAL A 444 -6.11 -41.84 17.04
C VAL A 444 -6.90 -40.54 16.93
N LEU A 445 -7.90 -40.46 16.07
CA LEU A 445 -8.67 -39.24 15.83
C LEU A 445 -9.34 -38.66 17.10
N PRO A 446 -10.07 -39.45 17.94
CA PRO A 446 -10.58 -38.95 19.22
C PRO A 446 -9.49 -38.42 20.16
N VAL A 447 -8.30 -39.06 20.16
CA VAL A 447 -7.16 -38.64 20.98
C VAL A 447 -6.61 -37.31 20.50
N VAL A 448 -6.53 -37.10 19.19
CA VAL A 448 -6.12 -35.81 18.60
C VAL A 448 -7.11 -34.72 18.95
N VAL A 449 -8.42 -34.97 18.82
CA VAL A 449 -9.48 -34.00 19.16
C VAL A 449 -9.49 -33.68 20.66
N ALA A 450 -9.35 -34.69 21.52
CA ALA A 450 -9.26 -34.50 22.96
C ALA A 450 -7.98 -33.74 23.35
N GLY A 451 -6.83 -34.11 22.78
CA GLY A 451 -5.55 -33.43 22.99
C GLY A 451 -5.59 -31.97 22.54
N ALA A 452 -6.25 -31.69 21.40
CA ALA A 452 -6.52 -30.33 20.95
C ALA A 452 -7.35 -29.54 21.95
N ALA A 453 -8.48 -30.09 22.41
CA ALA A 453 -9.34 -29.43 23.40
C ALA A 453 -8.59 -29.15 24.72
N VAL A 454 -7.77 -30.11 25.18
CA VAL A 454 -6.91 -29.95 26.35
C VAL A 454 -5.86 -28.86 26.12
N ALA A 455 -5.24 -28.80 24.94
CA ALA A 455 -4.26 -27.75 24.63
C ALA A 455 -4.89 -26.35 24.67
N LEU A 456 -6.09 -26.19 24.12
CA LEU A 456 -6.83 -24.93 24.17
C LEU A 456 -7.18 -24.53 25.61
N ALA A 457 -7.60 -25.48 26.44
CA ALA A 457 -7.87 -25.25 27.85
C ALA A 457 -6.60 -24.89 28.65
N LEU A 458 -5.49 -25.59 28.39
CA LEU A 458 -4.18 -25.31 28.99
C LEU A 458 -3.62 -23.96 28.53
N GLY A 459 -3.94 -23.51 27.33
CA GLY A 459 -3.54 -22.19 26.82
C GLY A 459 -4.00 -21.06 27.73
N GLY A 460 -5.25 -21.09 28.19
CA GLY A 460 -5.78 -20.10 29.14
C GLY A 460 -5.11 -20.16 30.52
N LEU A 461 -4.69 -21.35 30.95
CA LEU A 461 -3.92 -21.51 32.19
C LEU A 461 -2.52 -20.92 32.04
N VAL A 462 -1.82 -21.27 30.96
CA VAL A 462 -0.47 -20.78 30.63
C VAL A 462 -0.46 -19.26 30.49
N GLU A 463 -1.48 -18.69 29.85
CA GLU A 463 -1.57 -17.23 29.72
C GLU A 463 -1.66 -16.55 31.09
N ARG A 464 -2.49 -17.07 32.00
CA ARG A 464 -2.66 -16.51 33.34
C ARG A 464 -1.43 -16.67 34.23
N THR A 465 -0.75 -17.81 34.16
CA THR A 465 0.35 -18.13 35.08
C THR A 465 1.72 -17.71 34.57
N LEU A 466 1.99 -17.88 33.27
CA LEU A 466 3.31 -17.66 32.68
C LEU A 466 3.39 -16.35 31.87
N LEU A 467 2.28 -15.87 31.31
CA LEU A 467 2.25 -14.69 30.42
C LEU A 467 1.58 -13.46 31.05
N GLY A 468 1.43 -13.44 32.38
CA GLY A 468 0.89 -12.28 33.11
C GLY A 468 -0.59 -11.96 32.81
N GLY A 469 -1.35 -12.90 32.26
CA GLY A 469 -2.77 -12.74 31.95
C GLY A 469 -3.11 -11.99 30.67
N ASN A 470 -2.11 -11.53 29.90
CA ASN A 470 -2.30 -10.94 28.58
C ASN A 470 -1.12 -11.32 27.69
N TYR A 471 -1.29 -12.37 26.88
CA TYR A 471 -0.23 -12.85 26.00
C TYR A 471 0.22 -11.78 24.99
N ARG A 472 -0.67 -10.90 24.53
CA ARG A 472 -0.35 -9.82 23.57
C ARG A 472 0.55 -8.76 24.22
N GLY A 473 0.25 -8.41 25.45
CA GLY A 473 1.11 -7.53 26.25
C GLY A 473 2.49 -8.15 26.44
N TRP A 474 2.55 -9.44 26.79
CA TRP A 474 3.80 -10.17 26.95
C TRP A 474 4.62 -10.21 25.64
N LEU A 475 3.99 -10.52 24.50
CA LEU A 475 4.62 -10.51 23.17
C LEU A 475 5.28 -9.15 22.88
N LEU A 476 4.58 -8.05 23.17
CA LEU A 476 5.10 -6.71 22.95
C LEU A 476 6.26 -6.37 23.88
N THR A 477 6.14 -6.64 25.18
CA THR A 477 7.14 -6.24 26.17
C THR A 477 8.42 -7.09 26.14
N VAL A 478 8.30 -8.39 25.82
CA VAL A 478 9.43 -9.33 25.89
C VAL A 478 10.04 -9.57 24.52
N LEU A 479 9.21 -9.73 23.48
CA LEU A 479 9.67 -10.06 22.13
C LEU A 479 9.62 -8.86 21.17
N GLY A 480 9.04 -7.72 21.59
CA GLY A 480 8.83 -6.58 20.70
C GLY A 480 7.80 -6.85 19.58
N LEU A 481 6.99 -7.90 19.69
CA LEU A 481 6.08 -8.33 18.64
C LEU A 481 4.65 -7.82 18.87
N THR A 482 4.07 -7.23 17.82
CA THR A 482 2.64 -6.88 17.78
C THR A 482 1.80 -8.07 17.30
N TYR A 483 0.57 -8.16 17.79
CA TYR A 483 -0.41 -9.13 17.30
C TYR A 483 -1.54 -8.41 16.59
N ASP A 484 -1.57 -8.53 15.27
CA ASP A 484 -2.71 -8.11 14.45
C ASP A 484 -3.74 -9.23 14.42
N GLN A 485 -5.02 -8.90 14.56
CA GLN A 485 -6.09 -9.91 14.47
C GLN A 485 -6.10 -10.62 13.11
N ARG A 486 -5.85 -9.87 12.03
CA ARG A 486 -5.68 -10.38 10.67
C ARG A 486 -4.19 -10.46 10.37
N ASN A 487 -3.65 -11.67 10.28
CA ASN A 487 -2.21 -11.90 10.24
C ASN A 487 -1.82 -13.11 9.39
N SER A 488 -0.51 -13.34 9.25
CA SER A 488 0.03 -14.46 8.49
C SER A 488 -0.31 -15.84 9.07
N LEU A 489 -0.52 -15.99 10.37
CA LEU A 489 -0.95 -17.25 10.97
C LEU A 489 -2.34 -17.66 10.46
N VAL A 490 -3.30 -16.75 10.51
CA VAL A 490 -4.68 -16.98 10.04
C VAL A 490 -4.67 -17.34 8.56
N VAL A 491 -3.88 -16.62 7.77
CA VAL A 491 -3.73 -16.88 6.32
C VAL A 491 -3.07 -18.22 6.08
N GLY A 492 -2.01 -18.57 6.81
CA GLY A 492 -1.35 -19.87 6.70
C GLY A 492 -2.31 -21.04 6.94
N ILE A 493 -3.21 -20.92 7.92
CA ILE A 493 -4.25 -21.92 8.20
C ILE A 493 -5.29 -21.97 7.07
N ALA A 494 -5.89 -20.84 6.70
CA ALA A 494 -6.99 -20.79 5.74
C ALA A 494 -6.53 -21.14 4.30
N MET A 495 -5.41 -20.58 3.89
CA MET A 495 -4.80 -20.82 2.58
C MET A 495 -4.17 -22.21 2.52
N GLY A 496 -3.55 -22.67 3.63
CA GLY A 496 -3.06 -24.02 3.74
C GLY A 496 -4.18 -25.05 3.57
N PHE A 497 -5.34 -24.84 4.21
CA PHE A 497 -6.54 -25.64 4.02
C PHE A 497 -6.98 -25.72 2.55
N ALA A 498 -6.94 -24.61 1.82
CA ALA A 498 -7.29 -24.59 0.39
C ALA A 498 -6.27 -25.33 -0.50
N VAL A 499 -4.99 -25.35 -0.11
CA VAL A 499 -3.89 -25.96 -0.88
C VAL A 499 -3.72 -27.46 -0.58
N ILE A 500 -4.11 -27.92 0.62
CA ILE A 500 -3.98 -29.32 1.06
C ILE A 500 -4.56 -30.31 0.04
N PRO A 501 -5.81 -30.16 -0.46
CA PRO A 501 -6.39 -31.11 -1.40
C PRO A 501 -5.55 -31.31 -2.67
N ILE A 502 -5.00 -30.22 -3.20
CA ILE A 502 -4.21 -30.24 -4.44
C ILE A 502 -2.93 -31.05 -4.24
N ILE A 503 -2.19 -30.77 -3.15
CA ILE A 503 -0.95 -31.49 -2.85
C ILE A 503 -1.26 -32.95 -2.53
N PHE A 504 -2.29 -33.20 -1.71
CA PHE A 504 -2.67 -34.53 -1.28
C PHE A 504 -3.05 -35.42 -2.46
N THR A 505 -3.97 -34.99 -3.33
CA THR A 505 -4.49 -35.83 -4.42
C THR A 505 -3.38 -36.22 -5.38
N ILE A 506 -2.54 -35.26 -5.80
CA ILE A 506 -1.45 -35.54 -6.75
C ILE A 506 -0.35 -36.41 -6.11
N ALA A 507 -0.02 -36.17 -4.83
CA ALA A 507 0.95 -36.98 -4.11
C ALA A 507 0.44 -38.41 -3.89
N GLU A 508 -0.82 -38.58 -3.50
CA GLU A 508 -1.45 -39.88 -3.30
C GLU A 508 -1.54 -40.67 -4.60
N ASP A 509 -1.93 -40.05 -5.71
CA ASP A 509 -1.92 -40.67 -7.03
C ASP A 509 -0.51 -41.14 -7.42
N SER A 510 0.50 -40.31 -7.15
CA SER A 510 1.90 -40.64 -7.43
C SER A 510 2.39 -41.84 -6.62
N LEU A 511 2.01 -41.92 -5.33
CA LEU A 511 2.34 -43.04 -4.44
C LEU A 511 1.58 -44.32 -4.82
N ALA A 512 0.29 -44.20 -5.15
CA ALA A 512 -0.56 -45.33 -5.54
C ALA A 512 -0.09 -45.96 -6.86
N ASN A 513 0.46 -45.16 -7.78
CA ASN A 513 0.96 -45.62 -9.08
C ASN A 513 2.33 -46.34 -9.01
N VAL A 514 2.98 -46.41 -7.85
CA VAL A 514 4.23 -47.19 -7.70
C VAL A 514 3.95 -48.67 -7.98
N PRO A 515 4.68 -49.31 -8.92
CA PRO A 515 4.40 -50.68 -9.34
C PRO A 515 4.35 -51.69 -8.20
N GLN A 516 3.34 -52.55 -8.21
CA GLN A 516 3.09 -53.50 -7.12
C GLN A 516 4.22 -54.54 -6.95
N HIS A 517 4.93 -54.88 -8.03
CA HIS A 517 6.05 -55.83 -7.97
C HIS A 517 7.23 -55.29 -7.14
N LEU A 518 7.46 -53.98 -7.11
CA LEU A 518 8.49 -53.37 -6.25
C LEU A 518 8.13 -53.52 -4.77
N ARG A 519 6.84 -53.37 -4.43
CA ARG A 519 6.32 -53.58 -3.08
C ARG A 519 6.44 -55.04 -2.68
N ALA A 520 5.99 -55.95 -3.55
CA ALA A 520 6.05 -57.39 -3.32
C ALA A 520 7.49 -57.89 -3.15
N GLY A 521 8.43 -57.40 -3.98
CA GLY A 521 9.86 -57.71 -3.85
C GLY A 521 10.45 -57.22 -2.53
N SER A 522 10.07 -56.03 -2.07
CA SER A 522 10.49 -55.51 -0.76
C SER A 522 9.98 -56.38 0.39
N PHE A 523 8.71 -56.81 0.36
CA PHE A 523 8.14 -57.71 1.37
C PHE A 523 8.79 -59.10 1.34
N ALA A 524 9.14 -59.61 0.16
CA ALA A 524 9.84 -60.89 0.01
C ALA A 524 11.24 -60.88 0.66
N LEU A 525 11.89 -59.72 0.72
CA LEU A 525 13.16 -59.52 1.42
C LEU A 525 12.99 -59.30 2.95
N GLY A 526 11.78 -59.47 3.49
CA GLY A 526 11.46 -59.31 4.91
C GLY A 526 11.32 -57.86 5.37
N ALA A 527 11.22 -56.89 4.45
CA ALA A 527 11.00 -55.50 4.82
C ALA A 527 9.58 -55.29 5.39
N ASN A 528 9.46 -54.42 6.39
CA ASN A 528 8.16 -54.02 6.91
C ASN A 528 7.52 -52.88 6.08
N ARG A 529 6.21 -52.63 6.24
CA ARG A 529 5.48 -51.59 5.49
C ARG A 529 6.12 -50.20 5.58
N TRP A 530 6.67 -49.83 6.73
CA TRP A 530 7.37 -48.54 6.91
C TRP A 530 8.69 -48.46 6.13
N GLN A 531 9.48 -49.54 6.16
CA GLN A 531 10.70 -49.66 5.39
C GLN A 531 10.42 -49.64 3.88
N THR A 532 9.40 -50.37 3.42
CA THR A 532 8.96 -50.35 2.02
C THR A 532 8.48 -48.96 1.60
N ALA A 533 7.66 -48.29 2.44
CA ALA A 533 7.18 -46.94 2.17
C ALA A 533 8.33 -45.94 2.02
N ILE A 534 9.29 -45.92 2.95
CA ILE A 534 10.40 -44.95 2.94
C ILE A 534 11.47 -45.27 1.91
N ARG A 535 11.82 -46.55 1.72
CA ARG A 535 12.99 -46.93 0.91
C ARG A 535 12.66 -47.24 -0.54
N ILE A 536 11.41 -47.60 -0.83
CA ILE A 536 10.98 -48.00 -2.18
C ILE A 536 9.93 -47.02 -2.70
N VAL A 537 8.77 -46.92 -2.03
CA VAL A 537 7.62 -46.17 -2.56
C VAL A 537 7.90 -44.67 -2.64
N LEU A 538 8.37 -44.05 -1.56
CA LEU A 538 8.60 -42.61 -1.49
C LEU A 538 9.69 -42.14 -2.48
N PRO A 539 10.85 -42.82 -2.63
CA PRO A 539 11.84 -42.46 -3.64
C PRO A 539 11.31 -42.62 -5.07
N THR A 540 10.60 -43.71 -5.38
CA THR A 540 10.02 -43.95 -6.71
C THR A 540 8.93 -42.93 -7.05
N ALA A 541 8.11 -42.52 -6.09
CA ALA A 541 7.06 -41.50 -6.27
C ALA A 541 7.57 -40.05 -6.17
N SER A 542 8.83 -39.84 -5.77
CA SER A 542 9.39 -38.51 -5.49
C SER A 542 9.25 -37.47 -6.62
N PRO A 543 9.34 -37.82 -7.93
CA PRO A 543 9.10 -36.83 -8.98
C PRO A 543 7.66 -36.30 -8.97
N GLY A 544 6.68 -37.17 -8.70
CA GLY A 544 5.26 -36.81 -8.64
C GLY A 544 4.90 -36.03 -7.37
N ILE A 545 5.48 -36.41 -6.23
CA ILE A 545 5.34 -35.67 -4.97
C ILE A 545 5.91 -34.26 -5.10
N PHE A 546 7.07 -34.12 -5.73
CA PHE A 546 7.66 -32.81 -5.98
C PHE A 546 6.76 -31.97 -6.88
N SER A 547 6.21 -32.54 -7.95
CA SER A 547 5.21 -31.86 -8.78
C SER A 547 3.97 -31.43 -8.00
N ALA A 548 3.46 -32.26 -7.08
CA ALA A 548 2.32 -31.93 -6.23
C ALA A 548 2.58 -30.68 -5.37
N ILE A 549 3.74 -30.63 -4.69
CA ILE A 549 4.15 -29.49 -3.87
C ILE A 549 4.26 -28.22 -4.73
N MET A 550 4.85 -28.34 -5.92
CA MET A 550 5.04 -27.19 -6.81
C MET A 550 3.73 -26.64 -7.37
N ILE A 551 2.78 -27.50 -7.73
CA ILE A 551 1.44 -27.07 -8.15
C ILE A 551 0.72 -26.38 -6.98
N GLY A 552 0.86 -26.91 -5.76
CA GLY A 552 0.36 -26.27 -4.55
C GLY A 552 0.98 -24.89 -4.30
N PHE A 553 2.31 -24.76 -4.48
CA PHE A 553 3.03 -23.48 -4.39
C PHE A 553 2.50 -22.47 -5.43
N GLY A 554 2.36 -22.88 -6.69
CA GLY A 554 1.85 -22.00 -7.75
C GLY A 554 0.43 -21.50 -7.45
N ARG A 555 -0.43 -22.38 -6.91
CA ARG A 555 -1.78 -22.00 -6.47
C ARG A 555 -1.77 -21.03 -5.29
N ALA A 556 -0.84 -21.22 -4.36
CA ALA A 556 -0.63 -20.34 -3.21
C ALA A 556 -0.18 -18.93 -3.64
N VAL A 557 0.84 -18.81 -4.50
CA VAL A 557 1.31 -17.50 -4.99
C VAL A 557 0.20 -16.70 -5.67
N GLY A 558 -0.68 -17.37 -6.43
CA GLY A 558 -1.82 -16.74 -7.10
C GLY A 558 -3.06 -16.53 -6.23
N GLU A 559 -3.04 -16.92 -4.94
CA GLU A 559 -4.21 -16.76 -4.09
C GLU A 559 -4.49 -15.29 -3.84
N THR A 560 -5.75 -14.90 -4.06
CA THR A 560 -6.15 -13.50 -4.09
C THR A 560 -7.16 -13.19 -3.00
N MET A 561 -8.20 -14.02 -2.86
CA MET A 561 -9.37 -13.71 -2.05
C MET A 561 -9.19 -14.08 -0.59
N ILE A 562 -8.54 -15.20 -0.30
CA ILE A 562 -8.19 -15.55 1.08
C ILE A 562 -7.23 -14.51 1.65
N VAL A 563 -6.22 -14.12 0.86
CA VAL A 563 -5.20 -13.15 1.26
C VAL A 563 -5.84 -11.78 1.51
N LEU A 564 -6.61 -11.26 0.55
CA LEU A 564 -7.29 -9.96 0.68
C LEU A 564 -8.12 -9.85 1.96
N MET A 565 -8.86 -10.90 2.32
CA MET A 565 -9.78 -10.88 3.45
C MET A 565 -9.13 -11.19 4.80
N ALA A 566 -8.06 -12.00 4.81
CA ALA A 566 -7.48 -12.53 6.05
C ALA A 566 -6.18 -11.85 6.50
N THR A 567 -5.47 -11.11 5.64
CA THR A 567 -4.18 -10.47 6.00
C THR A 567 -4.30 -9.06 6.57
N GLY A 568 -5.46 -8.43 6.46
CA GLY A 568 -5.62 -7.01 6.79
C GLY A 568 -5.09 -6.04 5.73
N ASN A 569 -4.50 -6.56 4.63
CA ASN A 569 -4.04 -5.79 3.47
C ASN A 569 -3.00 -4.69 3.79
N THR A 570 -2.17 -4.89 4.82
CA THR A 570 -1.14 -3.94 5.26
C THR A 570 0.23 -4.28 4.65
N PRO A 571 0.93 -3.38 3.96
CA PRO A 571 2.20 -3.67 3.29
C PRO A 571 3.40 -3.64 4.27
N VAL A 572 3.35 -4.47 5.30
CA VAL A 572 4.41 -4.60 6.32
C VAL A 572 5.46 -5.62 5.89
N MET A 573 6.74 -5.25 5.95
CA MET A 573 7.88 -6.12 5.61
C MET A 573 8.52 -6.76 6.85
N ASP A 574 7.71 -7.48 7.60
CA ASP A 574 8.16 -8.21 8.79
C ASP A 574 7.81 -9.70 8.66
N TRP A 575 8.75 -10.59 8.99
CA TRP A 575 8.58 -12.05 8.96
C TRP A 575 7.77 -12.57 10.16
N SER A 576 7.34 -11.72 11.09
CA SER A 576 6.46 -12.09 12.19
C SER A 576 5.19 -12.74 11.67
N ILE A 577 4.87 -13.91 12.23
CA ILE A 577 3.64 -14.65 11.92
C ILE A 577 2.38 -13.92 12.41
N PHE A 578 2.55 -12.94 13.32
CA PHE A 578 1.48 -12.21 13.98
C PHE A 578 1.11 -10.88 13.30
N ASN A 579 1.85 -10.47 12.26
CA ASN A 579 1.55 -9.26 11.51
C ASN A 579 0.88 -9.59 10.16
N GLY A 580 0.10 -8.64 9.66
CA GLY A 580 -0.47 -8.66 8.31
C GLY A 580 0.57 -8.60 7.19
N PHE A 581 0.09 -8.67 5.96
CA PHE A 581 0.89 -8.38 4.75
C PHE A 581 -0.03 -8.03 3.57
N ARG A 582 0.56 -7.45 2.52
CA ARG A 582 -0.11 -7.17 1.25
C ARG A 582 0.54 -7.98 0.14
N ALA A 583 -0.24 -8.73 -0.63
CA ALA A 583 0.27 -9.52 -1.76
C ALA A 583 0.05 -8.80 -3.09
N LEU A 584 0.83 -9.16 -4.12
CA LEU A 584 0.69 -8.63 -5.49
C LEU A 584 -0.71 -8.89 -6.03
N SER A 585 -1.22 -10.12 -5.88
CA SER A 585 -2.55 -10.53 -6.34
C SER A 585 -3.67 -9.70 -5.71
N ALA A 586 -3.66 -9.56 -4.38
CA ALA A 586 -4.62 -8.77 -3.63
C ALA A 586 -4.54 -7.28 -3.99
N ASN A 587 -3.32 -6.75 -4.19
CA ASN A 587 -3.11 -5.37 -4.58
C ASN A 587 -3.70 -5.05 -5.95
N ILE A 588 -3.44 -5.90 -6.94
CA ILE A 588 -4.00 -5.77 -8.29
C ILE A 588 -5.53 -5.84 -8.25
N ALA A 589 -6.10 -6.77 -7.49
CA ALA A 589 -7.54 -6.95 -7.42
C ALA A 589 -8.28 -5.75 -6.81
N VAL A 590 -7.67 -5.05 -5.85
CA VAL A 590 -8.28 -3.91 -5.16
C VAL A 590 -8.07 -2.61 -5.90
N GLU A 591 -6.85 -2.32 -6.36
CA GLU A 591 -6.51 -0.98 -6.85
C GLU A 591 -6.70 -0.82 -8.36
N LEU A 592 -6.72 -1.90 -9.14
CA LEU A 592 -6.88 -1.81 -10.60
C LEU A 592 -8.23 -1.20 -11.02
N PRO A 593 -9.38 -1.52 -10.39
CA PRO A 593 -10.65 -0.87 -10.71
C PRO A 593 -10.71 0.62 -10.37
N GLU A 594 -9.85 1.10 -9.47
CA GLU A 594 -9.82 2.49 -9.00
C GLU A 594 -8.74 3.33 -9.70
N ALA A 595 -7.82 2.70 -10.43
CA ALA A 595 -6.71 3.37 -11.08
C ALA A 595 -7.14 4.13 -12.35
N PRO A 596 -6.75 5.41 -12.52
CA PRO A 596 -7.00 6.15 -13.75
C PRO A 596 -6.31 5.49 -14.96
N ASP A 597 -7.06 5.26 -16.03
CA ASP A 597 -6.56 4.67 -17.28
C ASP A 597 -5.33 5.43 -17.79
N GLY A 598 -4.24 4.68 -18.05
CA GLY A 598 -2.98 5.23 -18.55
C GLY A 598 -2.15 6.03 -17.53
N GLY A 599 -2.61 6.17 -16.28
CA GLY A 599 -1.90 6.81 -15.18
C GLY A 599 -0.71 6.00 -14.63
N THR A 600 0.09 6.61 -13.77
CA THR A 600 1.27 5.95 -13.18
C THR A 600 0.89 4.73 -12.34
N LEU A 601 -0.10 4.86 -11.45
CA LEU A 601 -0.62 3.75 -10.64
C LEU A 601 -1.06 2.58 -11.52
N PHE A 602 -1.85 2.87 -12.56
CA PHE A 602 -2.33 1.88 -13.51
C PHE A 602 -1.18 1.08 -14.13
N ARG A 603 -0.17 1.77 -14.66
CA ARG A 603 1.02 1.12 -15.25
C ARG A 603 1.81 0.30 -14.22
N VAL A 604 1.95 0.78 -12.99
CA VAL A 604 2.63 0.03 -11.91
C VAL A 604 1.84 -1.21 -11.50
N LEU A 605 0.51 -1.19 -11.52
CA LEU A 605 -0.32 -2.38 -11.28
C LEU A 605 -0.18 -3.41 -12.40
N PHE A 606 -0.06 -2.98 -13.66
CA PHE A 606 0.29 -3.87 -14.77
C PHE A 606 1.71 -4.45 -14.62
N LEU A 607 2.66 -3.66 -14.11
CA LEU A 607 4.00 -4.16 -13.77
C LEU A 607 3.94 -5.19 -12.63
N ALA A 608 3.10 -4.97 -11.61
CA ALA A 608 2.87 -5.95 -10.55
C ALA A 608 2.30 -7.27 -11.11
N ALA A 609 1.35 -7.19 -12.07
CA ALA A 609 0.80 -8.35 -12.76
C ALA A 609 1.87 -9.09 -13.59
N PHE A 610 2.73 -8.34 -14.30
CA PHE A 610 3.86 -8.89 -15.03
C PHE A 610 4.85 -9.60 -14.10
N LEU A 611 5.20 -9.01 -12.96
CA LEU A 611 6.08 -9.62 -11.97
C LEU A 611 5.49 -10.91 -11.38
N LEU A 612 4.20 -10.91 -11.05
CA LEU A 612 3.51 -12.10 -10.56
C LEU A 612 3.52 -13.22 -11.62
N PHE A 613 3.30 -12.87 -12.89
CA PHE A 613 3.44 -13.80 -14.00
C PHE A 613 4.87 -14.35 -14.12
N CYS A 614 5.89 -13.49 -14.11
CA CYS A 614 7.28 -13.91 -14.16
C CYS A 614 7.67 -14.82 -12.98
N LEU A 615 7.24 -14.48 -11.77
CA LEU A 615 7.45 -15.30 -10.58
C LEU A 615 6.83 -16.70 -10.74
N THR A 616 5.55 -16.77 -11.12
CA THR A 616 4.87 -18.05 -11.32
C THR A 616 5.47 -18.85 -12.47
N PHE A 617 5.88 -18.19 -13.56
CA PHE A 617 6.54 -18.81 -14.69
C PHE A 617 7.90 -19.42 -14.32
N VAL A 618 8.76 -18.66 -13.64
CA VAL A 618 10.07 -19.13 -13.17
C VAL A 618 9.89 -20.32 -12.25
N VAL A 619 8.98 -20.23 -11.28
CA VAL A 619 8.75 -21.29 -10.32
C VAL A 619 8.22 -22.57 -11.00
N ASN A 620 7.25 -22.45 -11.91
CA ASN A 620 6.74 -23.59 -12.67
C ASN A 620 7.80 -24.19 -13.60
N THR A 621 8.68 -23.36 -14.16
CA THR A 621 9.79 -23.83 -15.00
C THR A 621 10.82 -24.60 -14.17
N VAL A 622 11.23 -24.06 -13.01
CA VAL A 622 12.10 -24.75 -12.06
C VAL A 622 11.46 -26.07 -11.60
N ALA A 623 10.15 -26.07 -11.37
CA ALA A 623 9.41 -27.27 -11.00
C ALA A 623 9.56 -28.39 -12.04
N GLU A 624 9.35 -28.07 -13.32
CA GLU A 624 9.46 -29.04 -14.40
C GLU A 624 10.91 -29.50 -14.60
N LEU A 625 11.89 -28.60 -14.51
CA LEU A 625 13.32 -28.96 -14.60
C LEU A 625 13.74 -29.95 -13.51
N VAL A 626 13.33 -29.70 -12.26
CA VAL A 626 13.64 -30.61 -11.14
C VAL A 626 12.91 -31.94 -11.30
N ARG A 627 11.64 -31.93 -11.72
CA ARG A 627 10.87 -33.14 -12.01
C ARG A 627 11.55 -34.01 -13.07
N LEU A 628 12.02 -33.43 -14.17
CA LEU A 628 12.75 -34.15 -15.23
C LEU A 628 14.04 -34.77 -14.69
N LYS A 629 14.80 -34.03 -13.88
CA LYS A 629 16.05 -34.51 -13.26
C LYS A 629 15.80 -35.66 -12.28
N LEU A 630 14.77 -35.56 -11.44
CA LEU A 630 14.38 -36.64 -10.51
C LEU A 630 13.92 -37.89 -11.26
N ARG A 631 13.12 -37.73 -12.32
CA ARG A 631 12.67 -38.85 -13.17
C ARG A 631 13.85 -39.57 -13.82
N GLN A 632 14.86 -38.84 -14.29
CA GLN A 632 16.08 -39.43 -14.86
C GLN A 632 16.89 -40.19 -13.81
N ARG A 633 17.06 -39.62 -12.60
CA ARG A 633 17.82 -40.23 -11.51
C ARG A 633 17.22 -41.55 -11.04
N TYR A 634 15.89 -41.65 -11.03
CA TYR A 634 15.17 -42.83 -10.56
C TYR A 634 14.64 -43.71 -11.69
N ARG A 635 15.05 -43.48 -12.94
CA ARG A 635 14.67 -44.33 -14.09
C ARG A 635 15.18 -45.78 -13.99
N TYR A 636 16.20 -46.00 -13.15
CA TYR A 636 16.86 -47.29 -12.95
C TYR A 636 16.31 -48.11 -11.77
N LEU A 637 15.44 -47.50 -10.95
CA LEU A 637 14.63 -48.19 -9.93
C LEU A 637 13.29 -48.59 -10.58
#